data_AF-A0A7W7DE22-F1
#
_entry.id   AF-A0A7W7DE22-F1
#
_cell.length_a   1.000
_cell.length_b   1.000
_cell.length_c   1.000
_cell.angle_alpha   90.00
_cell.angle_beta   90.00
_cell.angle_gamma   90.00
#
_symmetry.space_group_name_H-M   'P 1'
#
loop_
_entity.id
_entity.type
_entity.pdbx_description
1 polymer ?
#
loop_
_entity_poly.entity_id
_entity_poly.type
_entity_poly.pdbx_seq_one_letter_code
_entity_poly.pdbx_strand_id
1 'polypeptide(L)'
;MSRPADDASHGMLLDEELGAAVRRTGASGGAVYLLTRQEPVLALVTLCGPLLEFALPWRRLPLDTPAPITDAVRENSLVWIGRQEALARRYPRLAAAFPHELSVAAVPLTGARRRWGALLLIWLDEHPPELTRRERTTITASARRLTRALDDAAQLPVIPEQPRIAPLDRPQAAQPSLAAIDFAERLPGALALDLEGHITFVTARAADLLGRSPDQLLGTLPWQSLPWLDDPIYEDHYRTAVATREPVSYSVLRPPDQWLAMQLHPDASGISALITPVGAGQTPPATPSRSLPASGIAGVGRLYQLIHLAAALTETVGVQDVVDLIADQVLPAFGAQGMVLNTLDAGRLKIIGYRDYDPRRIEMLDGLHLESDLTPVGHVLASGTPAFFCAPEEMARDYPQAPAISGKQAWAFLPLITSGQPVGCCVLSYRHPHTFTADERATLTSLAALIAQALDRARLYDAKHSLAHSLQQALLPHIMPVIPGLTAAARYLPASHGMDVGGDFYDLIRLDDSTAVAVIGDVEGHSVTAAALMGQVRTAVHSHATTGVPPEEVLARTSRVLADFESDLFVSCLYVHINLARGRARLASAGHLPPVLRHPQGHTEVPGIPPGLLMGIDPTTTYESTEISMPPGTLLALFTDGLVEKPGTDITDNIDNLATRLLHAPNPDVDALADSLIRHATQAVSRDDDIALLLIATDPADGDHDHADTPSGQEYGKVGDGRLP
;
A
#
# COMPACT_ATOMS: atom_id res chain seq x y z
N MET A 1 25.82 31.34 -16.08
CA MET A 1 26.24 30.07 -15.45
C MET A 1 27.20 30.39 -14.31
N SER A 2 26.68 30.61 -13.11
CA SER A 2 27.44 30.67 -11.85
C SER A 2 26.50 30.21 -10.74
N ARG A 3 27.02 29.44 -9.77
CA ARG A 3 26.41 28.88 -8.54
C ARG A 3 25.86 27.45 -8.60
N PRO A 4 26.75 26.48 -8.33
CA PRO A 4 26.46 25.35 -7.44
C PRO A 4 27.22 25.44 -6.09
N ALA A 5 28.17 26.37 -5.95
CA ALA A 5 29.10 26.40 -4.82
C ALA A 5 28.53 27.00 -3.51
N ASP A 6 27.59 27.95 -3.59
CA ASP A 6 26.99 28.59 -2.39
C ASP A 6 25.95 27.69 -1.69
N ASP A 7 25.29 26.79 -2.42
CA ASP A 7 24.20 25.96 -1.88
C ASP A 7 24.75 24.79 -1.05
N ALA A 8 25.91 24.26 -1.48
CA ALA A 8 26.67 23.25 -0.74
C ALA A 8 27.18 23.78 0.61
N SER A 9 27.61 25.05 0.70
CA SER A 9 28.18 25.60 1.94
C SER A 9 27.12 25.80 3.04
N HIS A 10 25.89 26.15 2.67
CA HIS A 10 24.80 26.33 3.63
C HIS A 10 24.23 24.98 4.10
N GLY A 11 24.20 23.99 3.20
CA GLY A 11 23.85 22.62 3.57
C GLY A 11 24.82 22.04 4.60
N MET A 12 26.13 22.22 4.37
CA MET A 12 27.19 21.78 5.29
C MET A 12 27.11 22.46 6.66
N LEU A 13 26.75 23.74 6.71
CA LEU A 13 26.64 24.47 7.98
C LEU A 13 25.43 24.01 8.83
N LEU A 14 24.31 23.63 8.19
CA LEU A 14 23.18 23.00 8.88
C LEU A 14 23.53 21.60 9.39
N ASP A 15 24.32 20.85 8.61
CA ASP A 15 24.77 19.50 8.97
C ASP A 15 25.73 19.56 10.18
N GLU A 16 26.66 20.51 10.21
CA GLU A 16 27.56 20.76 11.35
C GLU A 16 26.81 21.19 12.61
N GLU A 17 25.87 22.12 12.50
CA GLU A 17 25.07 22.60 13.63
C GLU A 17 24.11 21.54 14.16
N LEU A 18 23.55 20.68 13.29
CA LEU A 18 22.76 19.52 13.69
C LEU A 18 23.65 18.52 14.47
N GLY A 19 24.82 18.16 13.95
CA GLY A 19 25.76 17.30 14.67
C GLY A 19 26.19 17.90 16.02
N ALA A 20 26.41 19.21 16.08
CA ALA A 20 26.73 19.92 17.32
C ALA A 20 25.54 19.99 18.29
N ALA A 21 24.31 20.03 17.81
CA ALA A 21 23.10 19.96 18.63
C ALA A 21 22.99 18.58 19.30
N VAL A 22 23.08 17.51 18.51
CA VAL A 22 23.02 16.11 18.99
C VAL A 22 24.10 15.85 20.05
N ARG A 23 25.35 16.30 19.82
CA ARG A 23 26.45 16.20 20.80
C ARG A 23 26.18 16.98 22.10
N ARG A 24 25.68 18.21 22.02
CA ARG A 24 25.46 19.06 23.21
C ARG A 24 24.32 18.56 24.08
N THR A 25 23.32 17.93 23.48
CA THR A 25 22.14 17.40 24.19
C THR A 25 22.31 15.94 24.61
N GLY A 26 23.37 15.27 24.16
CA GLY A 26 23.57 13.84 24.41
C GLY A 26 22.55 12.95 23.69
N ALA A 27 21.93 13.47 22.61
CA ALA A 27 20.98 12.69 21.83
C ALA A 27 21.71 11.62 21.02
N SER A 28 21.04 10.50 20.77
CA SER A 28 21.56 9.42 19.93
C SER A 28 21.41 9.74 18.44
N GLY A 29 20.50 10.64 18.09
CA GLY A 29 20.33 11.16 16.73
C GLY A 29 19.46 12.42 16.66
N GLY A 30 19.38 13.02 15.48
CA GLY A 30 18.57 14.21 15.25
C GLY A 30 18.28 14.48 13.79
N ALA A 31 17.27 15.33 13.56
CA ALA A 31 16.80 15.70 12.22
C ALA A 31 16.32 17.16 12.18
N VAL A 32 16.51 17.83 11.05
CA VAL A 32 16.01 19.19 10.79
C VAL A 32 14.94 19.15 9.70
N TYR A 33 13.76 19.65 10.04
CA TYR A 33 12.64 19.82 9.12
C TYR A 33 12.46 21.30 8.82
N LEU A 34 12.29 21.65 7.53
CA LEU A 34 11.99 23.02 7.10
C LEU A 34 10.60 23.10 6.45
N LEU A 35 9.89 24.20 6.70
CA LEU A 35 8.57 24.47 6.14
C LEU A 35 8.69 24.90 4.67
N THR A 36 7.92 24.26 3.79
CA THR A 36 7.93 24.63 2.37
C THR A 36 7.13 25.92 2.11
N ARG A 37 7.42 26.61 1.00
CA ARG A 37 6.75 27.89 0.65
C ARG A 37 5.40 27.73 -0.05
N GLN A 38 5.19 26.61 -0.73
CA GLN A 38 4.00 26.38 -1.56
C GLN A 38 2.91 25.60 -0.81
N GLU A 39 3.30 24.80 0.18
CA GLU A 39 2.39 23.93 0.94
C GLU A 39 2.75 23.96 2.44
N PRO A 40 1.77 23.77 3.35
CA PRO A 40 2.00 23.67 4.79
C PRO A 40 2.61 22.32 5.17
N VAL A 41 3.76 21.98 4.58
CA VAL A 41 4.46 20.70 4.73
C VAL A 41 5.85 20.96 5.31
N LEU A 42 6.23 20.16 6.29
CA LEU A 42 7.57 20.08 6.84
C LEU A 42 8.36 19.04 6.05
N ALA A 43 9.44 19.46 5.40
CA ALA A 43 10.33 18.58 4.66
C ALA A 43 11.63 18.35 5.43
N LEU A 44 12.04 17.09 5.52
CA LEU A 44 13.29 16.67 6.12
C LEU A 44 14.46 17.11 5.22
N VAL A 45 15.35 17.93 5.77
CA VAL A 45 16.49 18.51 5.04
C VAL A 45 17.80 17.81 5.39
N THR A 46 18.00 17.50 6.67
CA THR A 46 19.21 16.83 7.16
C THR A 46 18.93 15.98 8.41
N LEU A 47 19.70 14.90 8.58
CA LEU A 47 19.56 13.90 9.64
C LEU A 47 20.94 13.31 10.05
N CYS A 48 21.12 12.88 11.31
CA CYS A 48 22.33 12.19 11.79
C CYS A 48 22.08 11.22 12.97
N GLY A 49 22.70 10.04 12.98
CA GLY A 49 22.48 8.98 14.00
C GLY A 49 22.06 7.58 13.46
N PRO A 50 21.96 6.55 14.32
CA PRO A 50 21.89 5.13 13.93
C PRO A 50 20.50 4.56 13.58
N LEU A 51 19.40 5.27 13.86
CA LEU A 51 18.03 4.77 13.59
C LEU A 51 17.36 5.44 12.38
N LEU A 52 18.18 5.93 11.45
CA LEU A 52 17.72 6.90 10.46
C LEU A 52 17.20 6.31 9.14
N GLU A 53 17.38 5.01 8.93
CA GLU A 53 16.71 4.31 7.83
C GLU A 53 15.18 4.28 8.02
N PHE A 54 14.70 4.39 9.26
CA PHE A 54 13.26 4.40 9.60
C PHE A 54 12.59 5.78 9.45
N ALA A 55 13.35 6.86 9.22
CA ALA A 55 12.83 8.22 9.07
C ALA A 55 12.44 8.59 7.63
N LEU A 56 12.79 7.75 6.65
CA LEU A 56 12.49 7.97 5.21
C LEU A 56 11.00 8.06 4.88
N PRO A 57 10.09 7.24 5.47
CA PRO A 57 8.65 7.40 5.27
C PRO A 57 8.11 8.74 5.77
N TRP A 58 8.84 9.41 6.67
CA TRP A 58 8.46 10.65 7.34
C TRP A 58 9.14 11.87 6.73
N ARG A 59 9.68 11.75 5.52
CA ARG A 59 10.46 12.81 4.86
C ARG A 59 9.65 14.08 4.57
N ARG A 60 8.35 13.95 4.31
CA ARG A 60 7.44 15.09 4.10
C ARG A 60 6.24 14.91 5.01
N LEU A 61 6.01 15.88 5.89
CA LEU A 61 4.95 15.85 6.89
C LEU A 61 4.03 17.06 6.74
N PRO A 62 2.81 16.87 6.24
CA PRO A 62 1.76 17.87 6.33
C PRO A 62 1.60 18.38 7.78
N LEU A 63 1.45 19.69 7.97
CA LEU A 63 1.40 20.30 9.30
C LEU A 63 0.20 19.84 10.15
N ASP A 64 -0.85 19.32 9.53
CA ASP A 64 -2.02 18.72 10.17
C ASP A 64 -1.79 17.28 10.67
N THR A 65 -0.71 16.63 10.23
CA THR A 65 -0.34 15.28 10.68
C THR A 65 0.07 15.33 12.16
N PRO A 66 -0.52 14.51 13.05
CA PRO A 66 -0.17 14.48 14.46
C PRO A 66 1.22 13.87 14.66
N ALA A 67 2.21 14.72 14.94
CA ALA A 67 3.58 14.33 15.26
C ALA A 67 4.23 15.35 16.21
N PRO A 68 5.24 14.98 17.01
CA PRO A 68 5.94 15.92 17.89
C PRO A 68 6.49 17.15 17.13
N ILE A 69 6.99 16.94 15.91
CA ILE A 69 7.56 17.99 15.07
C ILE A 69 6.53 18.96 14.51
N THR A 70 5.33 18.50 14.14
CA THR A 70 4.26 19.35 13.60
C THR A 70 3.60 20.14 14.72
N ASP A 71 3.38 19.51 15.88
CA ASP A 71 2.86 20.17 17.08
C ASP A 71 3.83 21.25 17.59
N ALA A 72 5.14 20.97 17.60
CA ALA A 72 6.15 21.97 17.98
C ALA A 72 6.10 23.23 17.10
N VAL A 73 5.83 23.09 15.80
CA VAL A 73 5.70 24.22 14.85
C VAL A 73 4.35 24.92 14.97
N ARG A 74 3.27 24.18 15.14
CA ARG A 74 1.90 24.71 15.30
C ARG A 74 1.74 25.49 16.60
N GLU A 75 2.21 24.92 17.70
CA GLU A 75 2.12 25.50 19.05
C GLU A 75 3.26 26.47 19.36
N ASN A 76 4.29 26.52 18.50
CA ASN A 76 5.52 27.29 18.69
C ASN A 76 6.14 27.05 20.09
N SER A 77 6.15 25.79 20.50
CA SER A 77 6.59 25.36 21.83
C SER A 77 7.45 24.09 21.76
N LEU A 78 8.28 23.85 22.77
CA LEU A 78 9.05 22.61 22.87
C LEU A 78 8.12 21.47 23.31
N VAL A 79 8.07 20.42 22.50
CA VAL A 79 7.34 19.18 22.79
C VAL A 79 8.35 18.14 23.29
N TRP A 80 8.14 17.64 24.51
CA TRP A 80 8.95 16.59 25.12
C TRP A 80 8.09 15.36 25.38
N ILE A 81 8.60 14.21 24.96
CA ILE A 81 8.02 12.89 25.23
C ILE A 81 9.14 12.03 25.80
N GLY A 82 9.19 11.90 27.13
CA GLY A 82 10.23 11.15 27.83
C GLY A 82 9.94 9.67 28.04
N ARG A 83 8.80 9.15 27.53
CA ARG A 83 8.42 7.73 27.67
C ARG A 83 7.67 7.23 26.44
N GLN A 84 7.86 5.96 26.14
CA GLN A 84 7.25 5.31 24.99
C GLN A 84 5.73 5.21 25.09
N GLU A 85 5.15 5.03 26.28
CA GLU A 85 3.68 4.98 26.42
C GLU A 85 3.03 6.33 26.15
N ALA A 86 3.71 7.43 26.52
CA ALA A 86 3.26 8.78 26.21
C ALA A 86 3.37 9.04 24.70
N LEU A 87 4.39 8.50 24.04
CA LEU A 87 4.55 8.55 22.60
C LEU A 87 3.43 7.76 21.89
N ALA A 88 3.19 6.52 22.30
CA ALA A 88 2.16 5.66 21.72
C ALA A 88 0.75 6.23 21.92
N ARG A 89 0.49 6.90 23.05
CA ARG A 89 -0.81 7.52 23.33
C ARG A 89 -1.05 8.77 22.49
N ARG A 90 -0.04 9.64 22.34
CA ARG A 90 -0.19 10.95 21.70
C ARG A 90 0.11 10.92 20.20
N TYR A 91 1.00 10.02 19.77
CA TYR A 91 1.47 9.88 18.39
C TYR A 91 1.61 8.39 17.98
N PRO A 92 0.50 7.66 17.83
CA PRO A 92 0.51 6.20 17.64
C PRO A 92 1.31 5.74 16.40
N ARG A 93 1.20 6.47 15.28
CA ARG A 93 1.91 6.14 14.04
C ARG A 93 3.43 6.28 14.17
N LEU A 94 3.91 7.26 14.94
CA LEU A 94 5.34 7.43 15.18
C LEU A 94 5.87 6.35 16.13
N ALA A 95 5.12 6.01 17.18
CA ALA A 95 5.47 4.92 18.08
C ALA A 95 5.52 3.56 17.37
N ALA A 96 4.69 3.36 16.33
CA ALA A 96 4.72 2.15 15.51
C ALA A 96 5.99 2.03 14.65
N ALA A 97 6.54 3.16 14.18
CA ALA A 97 7.73 3.19 13.33
C ALA A 97 9.06 3.00 14.08
N PHE A 98 9.05 3.09 15.41
CA PHE A 98 10.25 2.97 16.24
C PHE A 98 10.02 1.96 17.39
N PRO A 99 10.49 0.70 17.23
CA PRO A 99 10.13 -0.41 18.11
C PRO A 99 10.92 -0.47 19.44
N HIS A 100 11.63 0.59 19.81
CA HIS A 100 12.48 0.64 21.01
C HIS A 100 12.02 1.77 21.94
N GLU A 101 12.33 1.64 23.25
CA GLU A 101 12.12 2.75 24.17
C GLU A 101 12.95 3.94 23.72
N LEU A 102 12.25 5.03 23.44
CA LEU A 102 12.88 6.25 22.99
C LEU A 102 12.23 7.47 23.62
N SER A 103 13.05 8.50 23.76
CA SER A 103 12.60 9.82 24.18
C SER A 103 12.79 10.81 23.05
N VAL A 104 11.83 11.70 22.87
CA VAL A 104 11.80 12.67 21.77
C VAL A 104 11.68 14.09 22.29
N ALA A 105 12.54 14.97 21.80
CA ALA A 105 12.37 16.41 21.89
C ALA A 105 12.17 17.01 20.50
N ALA A 106 11.05 17.69 20.29
CA ALA A 106 10.82 18.52 19.11
C ALA A 106 10.76 19.98 19.52
N VAL A 107 11.52 20.83 18.83
CA VAL A 107 11.63 22.26 19.14
C VAL A 107 11.51 23.12 17.88
N PRO A 108 10.68 24.17 17.87
CA PRO A 108 10.50 25.00 16.68
C PRO A 108 11.74 25.85 16.39
N LEU A 109 12.03 26.00 15.10
CA LEU A 109 13.04 26.90 14.57
C LEU A 109 12.34 28.18 14.10
N THR A 110 12.13 29.11 15.03
CA THR A 110 11.44 30.39 14.76
C THR A 110 12.45 31.53 14.73
N GLY A 111 12.67 32.11 13.54
CA GLY A 111 13.60 33.21 13.32
C GLY A 111 12.95 34.58 13.47
N ALA A 112 13.74 35.65 13.30
CA ALA A 112 13.27 37.02 13.54
C ALA A 112 12.15 37.48 12.59
N ARG A 113 12.09 36.93 11.38
CA ARG A 113 11.16 37.35 10.32
C ARG A 113 10.19 36.26 9.85
N ARG A 114 10.39 35.00 10.26
CA ARG A 114 9.54 33.85 9.86
C ARG A 114 9.78 32.60 10.71
N ARG A 115 8.84 31.67 10.62
CA ARG A 115 9.02 30.27 11.08
C ARG A 115 9.75 29.48 10.00
N TRP A 116 10.81 28.79 10.40
CA TRP A 116 11.63 27.98 9.50
C TRP A 116 11.23 26.52 9.49
N GLY A 117 10.84 25.95 10.64
CA GLY A 117 10.48 24.55 10.78
C GLY A 117 10.75 24.04 12.20
N ALA A 118 11.30 22.84 12.35
CA ALA A 118 11.61 22.24 13.65
C ALA A 118 12.90 21.41 13.65
N LEU A 119 13.53 21.34 14.82
CA LEU A 119 14.59 20.40 15.16
C LEU A 119 13.97 19.24 15.97
N LEU A 120 14.31 18.02 15.56
CA LEU A 120 13.97 16.78 16.24
C LEU A 120 15.24 16.17 16.85
N LEU A 121 15.19 15.77 18.11
CA LEU A 121 16.24 15.07 18.83
C LEU A 121 15.68 13.78 19.45
N ILE A 122 16.45 12.70 19.36
CA ILE A 122 16.02 11.35 19.78
C ILE A 122 17.08 10.73 20.70
N TRP A 123 16.65 10.14 21.80
CA TRP A 123 17.47 9.35 22.74
C TRP A 123 16.97 7.91 22.75
N LEU A 124 17.89 6.95 22.78
CA LEU A 124 17.62 5.50 22.74
C LEU A 124 17.75 4.81 24.08
N ASP A 125 17.86 5.60 25.14
CA ASP A 125 17.94 5.17 26.53
C ASP A 125 16.77 5.77 27.32
N GLU A 126 16.46 5.17 28.48
CA GLU A 126 15.51 5.72 29.44
C GLU A 126 15.90 7.14 29.83
N HIS A 127 15.06 8.12 29.47
CA HIS A 127 15.23 9.52 29.87
C HIS A 127 14.14 9.88 30.91
N PRO A 128 14.44 10.70 31.92
CA PRO A 128 13.43 11.17 32.86
C PRO A 128 12.19 11.76 32.14
N PRO A 129 10.97 11.55 32.69
CA PRO A 129 9.71 11.98 32.06
C PRO A 129 9.63 13.51 31.89
N GLU A 130 10.40 14.26 32.67
CA GLU A 130 10.51 15.71 32.57
C GLU A 130 11.96 16.12 32.31
N LEU A 131 12.17 17.05 31.38
CA LEU A 131 13.48 17.64 31.12
C LEU A 131 13.92 18.51 32.29
N THR A 132 15.18 18.38 32.70
CA THR A 132 15.79 19.31 33.63
C THR A 132 15.86 20.72 33.01
N ARG A 133 15.91 21.74 33.86
CA ARG A 133 16.08 23.14 33.41
C ARG A 133 17.33 23.30 32.54
N ARG A 134 18.39 22.55 32.81
CA ARG A 134 19.65 22.57 32.05
C ARG A 134 19.49 21.94 30.66
N GLU A 135 18.85 20.79 30.54
CA GLU A 135 18.59 20.13 29.25
C GLU A 135 17.67 20.96 28.38
N ARG A 136 16.55 21.45 28.94
CA ARG A 136 15.63 22.34 28.22
C ARG A 136 16.35 23.60 27.70
N THR A 137 17.22 24.20 28.52
CA THR A 137 18.04 25.34 28.10
C THR A 137 19.00 24.97 26.97
N THR A 138 19.60 23.78 27.04
CA THR A 138 20.57 23.29 26.04
C THR A 138 19.91 22.95 24.70
N ILE A 139 18.74 22.30 24.71
CA ILE A 139 17.93 22.02 23.51
C ILE A 139 17.48 23.32 22.86
N THR A 140 16.92 24.24 23.65
CA THR A 140 16.46 25.55 23.15
C THR A 140 17.63 26.40 22.60
N ALA A 141 18.80 26.35 23.25
CA ALA A 141 20.00 27.04 22.78
C ALA A 141 20.53 26.45 21.47
N SER A 142 20.38 25.14 21.26
CA SER A 142 20.75 24.47 20.01
C SER A 142 19.81 24.85 18.87
N ALA A 143 18.49 24.86 19.12
CA ALA A 143 17.50 25.37 18.18
C ALA A 143 17.81 26.83 17.77
N ARG A 144 18.12 27.71 18.73
CA ARG A 144 18.48 29.12 18.45
C ARG A 144 19.76 29.29 17.63
N ARG A 145 20.68 28.33 17.62
CA ARG A 145 21.90 28.39 16.80
C ARG A 145 21.59 27.97 15.36
N LEU A 146 20.84 26.88 15.19
CA LEU A 146 20.29 26.48 13.89
C LEU A 146 19.42 27.58 13.27
N THR A 147 18.56 28.24 14.06
CA THR A 147 17.77 29.37 13.58
C THR A 147 18.65 30.56 13.15
N ARG A 148 19.73 30.85 13.89
CA ARG A 148 20.66 31.94 13.51
C ARG A 148 21.38 31.62 12.21
N ALA A 149 21.87 30.39 12.06
CA ALA A 149 22.43 29.90 10.80
C ALA A 149 21.46 30.05 9.62
N LEU A 150 20.16 29.80 9.85
CA LEU A 150 19.12 30.00 8.84
C LEU A 150 18.81 31.48 8.57
N ASP A 151 18.77 32.33 9.60
CA ASP A 151 18.51 33.77 9.49
C ASP A 151 19.68 34.51 8.83
N ASP A 152 20.91 34.06 9.04
CA ASP A 152 22.15 34.64 8.48
C ASP A 152 22.40 34.18 7.02
N ALA A 153 21.66 33.18 6.54
CA ALA A 153 21.74 32.68 5.17
C ALA A 153 21.19 33.72 4.16
N ALA A 154 22.03 34.10 3.18
CA ALA A 154 21.67 35.10 2.17
C ALA A 154 20.58 34.62 1.18
N GLN A 155 20.40 33.30 1.06
CA GLN A 155 19.38 32.65 0.23
C GLN A 155 18.58 31.65 1.07
N LEU A 156 17.35 31.35 0.62
CA LEU A 156 16.59 30.29 1.27
C LEU A 156 17.25 28.92 1.04
N PRO A 157 17.28 28.05 2.06
CA PRO A 157 17.71 26.67 1.87
C PRO A 157 16.80 25.98 0.86
N VAL A 158 17.40 25.36 -0.16
CA VAL A 158 16.70 24.47 -1.07
C VAL A 158 16.45 23.14 -0.34
N ILE A 159 15.20 22.66 -0.39
CA ILE A 159 14.82 21.36 0.19
C ILE A 159 15.33 20.27 -0.77
N PRO A 160 16.21 19.37 -0.32
CA PRO A 160 16.83 18.40 -1.22
C PRO A 160 15.89 17.25 -1.61
N GLU A 161 16.12 16.67 -2.80
CA GLU A 161 15.41 15.49 -3.30
C GLU A 161 15.72 14.19 -2.56
N GLN A 162 16.76 14.18 -1.73
CA GLN A 162 16.99 13.18 -0.70
C GLN A 162 17.56 13.90 0.52
N PRO A 163 17.16 13.52 1.75
CA PRO A 163 17.60 14.24 2.91
C PRO A 163 19.10 13.98 3.14
N ARG A 164 19.86 15.02 3.49
CA ARG A 164 21.31 14.87 3.67
C ARG A 164 21.61 14.11 4.94
N ILE A 165 22.57 13.21 4.88
CA ILE A 165 23.08 12.52 6.07
C ILE A 165 24.27 13.34 6.58
N ALA A 166 24.04 14.08 7.66
CA ALA A 166 25.10 14.83 8.32
C ALA A 166 26.05 13.84 9.00
N PRO A 167 27.36 13.89 8.68
CA PRO A 167 28.34 13.03 9.34
C PRO A 167 28.35 13.40 10.83
N LEU A 168 28.04 12.43 11.67
CA LEU A 168 28.23 12.58 13.10
C LEU A 168 29.71 12.34 13.38
N ASP A 169 30.57 13.27 12.96
CA ASP A 169 31.99 13.25 13.30
C ASP A 169 32.06 13.26 14.83
N ARG A 170 32.38 12.09 15.38
CA ARG A 170 32.81 11.98 16.77
C ARG A 170 34.05 12.86 16.85
N PRO A 171 34.12 13.84 17.77
CA PRO A 171 35.33 14.61 17.91
C PRO A 171 36.47 13.62 18.13
N GLN A 172 37.44 13.65 17.22
CA GLN A 172 38.76 13.08 17.48
C GLN A 172 39.39 13.98 18.54
N ALA A 173 38.94 13.82 19.78
CA ALA A 173 39.59 14.41 20.93
C ALA A 173 40.98 13.77 20.99
N ALA A 174 42.03 14.58 21.09
CA ALA A 174 43.18 14.17 21.85
C ALA A 174 42.78 14.30 23.33
N GLN A 175 42.83 13.33 24.24
CA GLN A 175 43.30 11.94 24.23
C GLN A 175 42.32 11.05 25.06
N PRO A 176 41.22 10.53 24.48
CA PRO A 176 40.39 9.51 25.11
C PRO A 176 41.01 8.11 24.99
N SER A 177 41.95 7.86 24.08
CA SER A 177 42.64 6.56 23.97
C SER A 177 43.49 6.26 25.21
N LEU A 178 44.33 7.20 25.65
CA LEU A 178 45.13 7.03 26.88
C LEU A 178 44.24 6.96 28.14
N ALA A 179 43.20 7.80 28.24
CA ALA A 179 42.28 7.74 29.37
C ALA A 179 41.40 6.48 29.39
N ALA A 180 41.02 5.95 28.22
CA ALA A 180 40.30 4.67 28.09
C ALA A 180 41.23 3.47 28.35
N ILE A 181 42.50 3.54 27.92
CA ILE A 181 43.53 2.56 28.28
C ILE A 181 43.74 2.60 29.79
N ASP A 182 43.94 3.78 30.40
CA ASP A 182 44.08 3.93 31.85
C ASP A 182 42.84 3.46 32.62
N PHE A 183 41.64 3.63 32.05
CA PHE A 183 40.41 3.11 32.61
C PHE A 183 40.36 1.58 32.53
N ALA A 184 40.68 0.99 31.38
CA ALA A 184 40.71 -0.46 31.19
C ALA A 184 41.79 -1.12 32.07
N GLU A 185 42.95 -0.49 32.23
CA GLU A 185 44.03 -0.94 33.13
C GLU A 185 43.62 -0.92 34.62
N ARG A 186 42.56 -0.19 34.99
CA ARG A 186 42.01 -0.19 36.36
C ARG A 186 40.94 -1.27 36.58
N LEU A 187 40.44 -1.91 35.53
CA LEU A 187 39.46 -2.99 35.62
C LEU A 187 40.15 -4.34 35.93
N PRO A 188 39.38 -5.37 36.33
CA PRO A 188 39.82 -6.75 36.14
C PRO A 188 40.25 -7.00 34.69
N GLY A 189 41.08 -8.01 34.43
CA GLY A 189 41.76 -8.15 33.13
C GLY A 189 40.80 -7.98 31.96
N ALA A 190 41.08 -7.04 31.05
CA ALA A 190 40.20 -6.72 29.93
C ALA A 190 40.88 -7.05 28.59
N LEU A 191 40.09 -7.55 27.65
CA LEU A 191 40.52 -7.95 26.31
C LEU A 191 39.43 -7.56 25.31
N ALA A 192 39.78 -7.11 24.10
CA ALA A 192 38.81 -6.83 23.04
C ALA A 192 39.10 -7.69 21.81
N LEU A 193 38.03 -8.14 21.16
CA LEU A 193 38.03 -8.92 19.92
C LEU A 193 37.32 -8.11 18.83
N ASP A 194 37.84 -8.12 17.61
CA ASP A 194 37.08 -7.64 16.45
C ASP A 194 35.99 -8.64 16.02
N LEU A 195 35.21 -8.28 14.99
CA LEU A 195 34.12 -9.10 14.45
C LEU A 195 34.64 -10.40 13.80
N GLU A 196 35.91 -10.41 13.40
CA GLU A 196 36.62 -11.56 12.86
C GLU A 196 37.25 -12.43 13.96
N GLY A 197 37.16 -12.01 15.23
CA GLY A 197 37.61 -12.74 16.41
C GLY A 197 39.06 -12.51 16.80
N HIS A 198 39.78 -11.56 16.19
CA HIS A 198 41.16 -11.27 16.52
C HIS A 198 41.25 -10.34 17.73
N ILE A 199 42.24 -10.58 18.59
CA ILE A 199 42.50 -9.77 19.77
C ILE A 199 43.05 -8.41 19.34
N THR A 200 42.28 -7.35 19.51
CA THR A 200 42.65 -5.98 19.13
C THR A 200 43.17 -5.14 20.28
N PHE A 201 42.85 -5.53 21.52
CA PHE A 201 43.30 -4.87 22.73
C PHE A 201 43.42 -5.87 23.88
N VAL A 202 44.41 -5.69 24.75
CA VAL A 202 44.59 -6.48 25.98
C VAL A 202 45.28 -5.63 27.04
N THR A 203 44.77 -5.65 28.27
CA THR A 203 45.42 -4.96 29.40
C THR A 203 46.57 -5.78 29.97
N ALA A 204 47.51 -5.13 30.66
CA ALA A 204 48.62 -5.82 31.32
C ALA A 204 48.11 -6.91 32.29
N ARG A 205 47.02 -6.61 33.01
CA ARG A 205 46.38 -7.56 33.95
C ARG A 205 45.71 -8.74 33.24
N ALA A 206 45.12 -8.55 32.05
CA ALA A 206 44.60 -9.67 31.25
C ALA A 206 45.73 -10.55 30.73
N ALA A 207 46.81 -9.95 30.22
CA ALA A 207 47.99 -10.67 29.74
C ALA A 207 48.60 -11.55 30.85
N ASP A 208 48.72 -11.03 32.07
CA ASP A 208 49.19 -11.78 33.23
C ASP A 208 48.26 -12.96 33.60
N LEU A 209 46.94 -12.74 33.59
CA LEU A 209 45.94 -13.78 33.89
C LEU A 209 45.94 -14.88 32.82
N LEU A 210 46.11 -14.53 31.55
CA LEU A 210 46.18 -15.46 30.42
C LEU A 210 47.55 -16.14 30.29
N GLY A 211 48.60 -15.56 30.88
CA GLY A 211 49.95 -16.13 30.90
C GLY A 211 50.75 -15.92 29.63
N ARG A 212 50.43 -14.89 28.85
CA ARG A 212 51.07 -14.56 27.56
C ARG A 212 51.34 -13.07 27.51
N SER A 213 52.42 -12.65 26.85
CA SER A 213 52.67 -11.21 26.67
C SER A 213 51.69 -10.59 25.66
N PRO A 214 51.39 -9.29 25.75
CA PRO A 214 50.51 -8.60 24.80
C PRO A 214 50.91 -8.81 23.34
N ASP A 215 52.20 -8.78 23.04
CA ASP A 215 52.75 -8.99 21.68
C ASP A 215 52.45 -10.38 21.10
N GLN A 216 52.17 -11.37 21.95
CA GLN A 216 51.81 -12.73 21.54
C GLN A 216 50.30 -12.92 21.37
N LEU A 217 49.49 -12.00 21.90
CA LEU A 217 48.04 -12.06 21.89
C LEU A 217 47.46 -11.17 20.78
N LEU A 218 47.95 -9.94 20.64
CA LEU A 218 47.42 -8.95 19.71
C LEU A 218 47.49 -9.44 18.25
N GLY A 219 46.39 -9.29 17.51
CA GLY A 219 46.23 -9.70 16.12
C GLY A 219 46.05 -11.21 15.90
N THR A 220 45.94 -12.00 16.98
CA THR A 220 45.71 -13.46 16.90
C THR A 220 44.30 -13.81 17.33
N LEU A 221 43.80 -14.98 16.90
CA LEU A 221 42.59 -15.57 17.46
C LEU A 221 42.90 -16.15 18.85
N PRO A 222 41.96 -16.11 19.82
CA PRO A 222 42.17 -16.62 21.18
C PRO A 222 42.73 -18.05 21.22
N TRP A 223 42.18 -18.98 20.43
CA TRP A 223 42.63 -20.37 20.37
C TRP A 223 44.00 -20.57 19.69
N GLN A 224 44.45 -19.60 18.87
CA GLN A 224 45.79 -19.66 18.26
C GLN A 224 46.90 -19.30 19.26
N SER A 225 46.67 -18.29 20.11
CA SER A 225 47.66 -17.84 21.10
C SER A 225 47.50 -18.51 22.48
N LEU A 226 46.31 -19.06 22.76
CA LEU A 226 45.95 -19.79 23.97
C LEU A 226 45.38 -21.17 23.61
N PRO A 227 46.24 -22.20 23.43
CA PRO A 227 45.80 -23.54 23.00
C PRO A 227 44.81 -24.23 23.93
N TRP A 228 44.71 -23.81 25.18
CA TRP A 228 43.73 -24.32 26.14
C TRP A 228 42.32 -23.73 25.96
N LEU A 229 42.15 -22.75 25.05
CA LEU A 229 40.87 -22.28 24.55
C LEU A 229 40.46 -22.93 23.22
N ASP A 230 41.30 -23.80 22.65
CA ASP A 230 41.02 -24.57 21.42
C ASP A 230 40.09 -25.77 21.70
N ASP A 231 39.02 -25.51 22.45
CA ASP A 231 37.90 -26.42 22.66
C ASP A 231 36.65 -25.78 22.02
N PRO A 232 35.92 -26.51 21.15
CA PRO A 232 34.72 -26.01 20.49
C PRO A 232 33.69 -25.38 21.45
N ILE A 233 33.63 -25.81 22.71
CA ILE A 233 32.71 -25.27 23.72
C ILE A 233 32.98 -23.77 23.98
N TYR A 234 34.24 -23.35 23.97
CA TYR A 234 34.59 -21.93 24.20
C TYR A 234 34.36 -21.07 22.95
N GLU A 235 34.55 -21.66 21.77
CA GLU A 235 34.20 -21.00 20.50
C GLU A 235 32.69 -20.77 20.38
N ASP A 236 31.87 -21.74 20.81
CA ASP A 236 30.41 -21.62 20.83
C ASP A 236 29.95 -20.46 21.73
N HIS A 237 30.63 -20.20 22.86
CA HIS A 237 30.32 -19.03 23.69
C HIS A 237 30.60 -17.69 22.99
N TYR A 238 31.69 -17.60 22.21
CA TYR A 238 31.98 -16.43 21.37
C TYR A 238 30.93 -16.27 20.27
N ARG A 239 30.62 -17.33 19.52
CA ARG A 239 29.60 -17.31 18.46
C ARG A 239 28.23 -16.95 19.02
N THR A 240 27.90 -17.46 20.22
CA THR A 240 26.66 -17.11 20.93
C THR A 240 26.63 -15.62 21.28
N ALA A 241 27.73 -15.05 21.79
CA ALA A 241 27.81 -13.62 22.08
C ALA A 241 27.63 -12.77 20.81
N VAL A 242 28.30 -13.12 19.70
CA VAL A 242 28.14 -12.40 18.42
C VAL A 242 26.71 -12.50 17.88
N ALA A 243 26.13 -13.70 17.90
CA ALA A 243 24.82 -13.96 17.31
C ALA A 243 23.67 -13.35 18.12
N THR A 244 23.76 -13.39 19.46
CA THR A 244 22.70 -12.88 20.35
C THR A 244 22.85 -11.39 20.65
N ARG A 245 24.07 -10.84 20.54
CA ARG A 245 24.43 -9.51 21.05
C ARG A 245 24.09 -9.30 22.53
N GLU A 246 23.95 -10.40 23.30
CA GLU A 246 23.75 -10.35 24.74
C GLU A 246 25.05 -10.73 25.47
N PRO A 247 25.29 -10.23 26.69
CA PRO A 247 26.46 -10.61 27.46
C PRO A 247 26.48 -12.12 27.81
N VAL A 248 27.59 -12.79 27.53
CA VAL A 248 27.78 -14.23 27.80
C VAL A 248 28.84 -14.42 28.87
N SER A 249 28.56 -15.22 29.91
CA SER A 249 29.51 -15.52 30.98
C SER A 249 29.81 -17.02 31.05
N TYR A 250 31.08 -17.40 31.11
CA TYR A 250 31.52 -18.78 31.29
C TYR A 250 32.81 -18.85 32.11
N SER A 251 33.19 -20.05 32.55
CA SER A 251 34.44 -20.27 33.28
C SER A 251 35.35 -21.22 32.50
N VAL A 252 36.64 -20.95 32.53
CA VAL A 252 37.66 -21.73 31.84
C VAL A 252 38.82 -22.01 32.78
N LEU A 253 39.39 -23.21 32.69
CA LEU A 253 40.57 -23.60 33.43
C LEU A 253 41.81 -23.29 32.60
N ARG A 254 42.61 -22.32 33.05
CA ARG A 254 43.97 -22.10 32.57
C ARG A 254 44.91 -23.09 33.28
N PRO A 255 45.60 -23.99 32.55
CA PRO A 255 46.55 -24.92 33.16
C PRO A 255 47.73 -24.21 33.85
N PRO A 256 48.31 -24.76 34.94
CA PRO A 256 47.98 -26.07 35.50
C PRO A 256 46.69 -26.10 36.34
N ASP A 257 46.32 -25.04 37.09
CA ASP A 257 45.19 -25.10 38.04
C ASP A 257 44.47 -23.74 38.28
N GLN A 258 44.49 -22.81 37.31
CA GLN A 258 43.92 -21.48 37.49
C GLN A 258 42.57 -21.31 36.79
N TRP A 259 41.48 -21.28 37.56
CA TRP A 259 40.16 -20.97 37.01
C TRP A 259 40.00 -19.47 36.74
N LEU A 260 39.51 -19.15 35.55
CA LEU A 260 39.19 -17.80 35.10
C LEU A 260 37.70 -17.73 34.76
N ALA A 261 37.03 -16.68 35.20
CA ALA A 261 35.69 -16.34 34.73
C ALA A 261 35.80 -15.29 33.61
N MET A 262 35.17 -15.61 32.48
CA MET A 262 35.13 -14.81 31.25
C MET A 262 33.73 -14.22 31.11
N GLN A 263 33.63 -12.90 30.98
CA GLN A 263 32.38 -12.19 30.64
C GLN A 263 32.55 -11.47 29.31
N LEU A 264 31.83 -11.92 28.30
CA LEU A 264 31.83 -11.35 26.96
C LEU A 264 30.69 -10.34 26.84
N HIS A 265 31.00 -9.14 26.35
CA HIS A 265 30.08 -8.05 26.09
C HIS A 265 30.16 -7.67 24.60
N PRO A 266 29.28 -8.22 23.76
CA PRO A 266 29.27 -7.99 22.31
C PRO A 266 28.56 -6.68 21.94
N ASP A 267 29.03 -6.04 20.87
CA ASP A 267 28.31 -4.97 20.17
C ASP A 267 28.54 -5.03 18.65
N ALA A 268 28.13 -3.98 17.92
CA ALA A 268 28.30 -3.91 16.47
C ALA A 268 29.76 -3.72 16.00
N SER A 269 30.69 -3.47 16.92
CA SER A 269 32.11 -3.21 16.64
C SER A 269 33.06 -4.33 17.08
N GLY A 270 32.59 -5.25 17.92
CA GLY A 270 33.38 -6.38 18.39
C GLY A 270 32.87 -6.95 19.71
N ILE A 271 33.76 -7.62 20.45
CA ILE A 271 33.45 -8.18 21.77
C ILE A 271 34.47 -7.69 22.80
N SER A 272 33.99 -7.11 23.89
CA SER A 272 34.82 -6.83 25.08
C SER A 272 34.71 -7.97 26.08
N ALA A 273 35.84 -8.57 26.46
CA ALA A 273 35.93 -9.66 27.43
C ALA A 273 36.53 -9.15 28.75
N LEU A 274 35.85 -9.43 29.87
CA LEU A 274 36.36 -9.22 31.22
C LEU A 274 36.78 -10.56 31.84
N ILE A 275 37.98 -10.59 32.41
CA ILE A 275 38.66 -11.79 32.91
C ILE A 275 38.96 -11.59 34.39
N THR A 276 38.42 -12.48 35.22
CA THR A 276 38.63 -12.47 36.66
C THR A 276 39.12 -13.83 37.15
N PRO A 277 40.08 -13.90 38.08
CA PRO A 277 40.47 -15.16 38.69
C PRO A 277 39.35 -15.65 39.64
N VAL A 278 39.00 -16.92 39.54
CA VAL A 278 38.10 -17.59 40.48
C VAL A 278 38.95 -18.16 41.63
N GLY A 279 38.68 -17.73 42.87
CA GLY A 279 39.52 -18.07 44.03
C GLY A 279 39.53 -19.58 44.34
N ALA A 280 40.70 -20.12 44.67
CA ALA A 280 40.87 -21.51 45.10
C ALA A 280 40.04 -21.78 46.37
N GLY A 281 38.90 -22.44 46.21
CA GLY A 281 37.94 -22.74 47.29
C GLY A 281 36.53 -22.17 47.05
N GLN A 282 36.33 -21.33 46.04
CA GLN A 282 34.99 -21.02 45.53
C GLN A 282 34.65 -22.01 44.44
N THR A 283 33.66 -22.87 44.68
CA THR A 283 32.98 -23.59 43.59
C THR A 283 32.61 -22.56 42.54
N PRO A 284 32.92 -22.76 41.24
CA PRO A 284 32.48 -21.82 40.20
C PRO A 284 30.99 -21.59 40.42
N PRO A 285 30.50 -20.33 40.40
CA PRO A 285 29.06 -20.11 40.45
C PRO A 285 28.50 -21.01 39.37
N ALA A 286 27.65 -21.97 39.77
CA ALA A 286 27.00 -22.86 38.84
C ALA A 286 26.54 -21.97 37.69
N THR A 287 27.01 -22.25 36.47
CA THR A 287 26.48 -21.63 35.25
C THR A 287 25.00 -21.52 35.54
N PRO A 288 24.39 -20.31 35.58
CA PRO A 288 22.97 -20.21 35.81
C PRO A 288 22.36 -21.03 34.70
N SER A 289 22.04 -22.27 35.04
CA SER A 289 21.34 -23.23 34.23
C SER A 289 19.91 -22.78 34.40
N ARG A 290 19.63 -21.55 33.98
CA ARG A 290 18.40 -21.28 33.28
C ARG A 290 18.57 -22.11 32.02
N SER A 291 18.15 -23.38 32.14
CA SER A 291 17.23 -23.95 31.19
C SER A 291 16.09 -22.95 31.03
N LEU A 292 16.37 -21.86 30.30
CA LEU A 292 15.36 -21.19 29.55
C LEU A 292 14.86 -22.26 28.59
N PRO A 293 13.56 -22.57 28.56
CA PRO A 293 13.03 -23.18 27.37
C PRO A 293 13.53 -22.32 26.19
N ALA A 294 13.99 -22.97 25.12
CA ALA A 294 14.44 -22.33 23.88
C ALA A 294 13.31 -21.57 23.14
N SER A 295 12.38 -20.95 23.89
CA SER A 295 11.13 -20.37 23.44
C SER A 295 10.88 -18.95 24.00
N GLY A 296 11.88 -18.30 24.61
CA GLY A 296 11.69 -17.01 25.28
C GLY A 296 11.88 -15.76 24.42
N ILE A 297 12.90 -15.72 23.54
CA ILE A 297 13.31 -14.47 22.87
C ILE A 297 12.83 -14.41 21.40
N ALA A 298 12.53 -15.55 20.78
CA ALA A 298 11.87 -15.58 19.47
C ALA A 298 10.39 -15.14 19.53
N GLY A 299 9.76 -15.22 20.70
CA GLY A 299 8.33 -14.94 20.87
C GLY A 299 7.95 -13.46 20.72
N VAL A 300 8.81 -12.51 21.12
CA VAL A 300 8.48 -11.07 21.08
C VAL A 300 8.59 -10.51 19.66
N GLY A 301 9.62 -10.91 18.90
CA GLY A 301 9.75 -10.55 17.48
C GLY A 301 8.65 -11.17 16.61
N ARG A 302 8.25 -12.43 16.90
CA ARG A 302 7.17 -13.12 16.20
C ARG A 302 5.77 -12.59 16.56
N LEU A 303 5.52 -12.21 17.82
CA LEU A 303 4.27 -11.52 18.19
C LEU A 303 4.16 -10.16 17.49
N TYR A 304 5.25 -9.39 17.43
CA TYR A 304 5.26 -8.10 16.75
C TYR A 304 5.04 -8.26 15.23
N GLN A 305 5.65 -9.28 14.64
CA GLN A 305 5.44 -9.63 13.24
C GLN A 305 3.99 -10.10 12.97
N LEU A 306 3.39 -10.85 13.89
CA LEU A 306 1.96 -11.20 13.85
C LEU A 306 1.07 -9.96 13.96
N ILE A 307 1.39 -8.99 14.83
CA ILE A 307 0.62 -7.74 14.96
C ILE A 307 0.74 -6.89 13.68
N HIS A 308 1.94 -6.77 13.12
CA HIS A 308 2.16 -6.05 11.86
C HIS A 308 1.42 -6.71 10.69
N LEU A 309 1.55 -8.04 10.56
CA LEU A 309 0.84 -8.81 9.54
C LEU A 309 -0.68 -8.75 9.76
N ALA A 310 -1.17 -8.79 10.99
CA ALA A 310 -2.59 -8.62 11.30
C ALA A 310 -3.09 -7.23 10.87
N ALA A 311 -2.32 -6.17 11.14
CA ALA A 311 -2.66 -4.81 10.71
C ALA A 311 -2.71 -4.71 9.17
N ALA A 312 -1.66 -5.19 8.48
CA ALA A 312 -1.62 -5.19 7.02
C ALA A 312 -2.76 -6.03 6.40
N LEU A 313 -3.04 -7.21 6.97
CA LEU A 313 -4.18 -8.06 6.58
C LEU A 313 -5.54 -7.43 6.89
N THR A 314 -5.59 -6.38 7.72
CA THR A 314 -6.84 -5.63 7.97
C THR A 314 -7.08 -4.56 6.91
N GLU A 315 -6.01 -4.05 6.28
CA GLU A 315 -6.09 -3.03 5.23
C GLU A 315 -6.35 -3.62 3.83
N THR A 316 -6.13 -4.92 3.63
CA THR A 316 -6.41 -5.58 2.34
C THR A 316 -7.90 -5.60 2.03
N VAL A 317 -8.23 -5.27 0.78
CA VAL A 317 -9.61 -5.17 0.31
C VAL A 317 -9.99 -6.41 -0.53
N GLY A 318 -9.19 -6.76 -1.54
CA GLY A 318 -9.47 -7.87 -2.46
C GLY A 318 -8.64 -9.13 -2.18
N VAL A 319 -9.03 -10.25 -2.80
CA VAL A 319 -8.34 -11.55 -2.61
C VAL A 319 -6.89 -11.48 -3.09
N GLN A 320 -6.64 -10.76 -4.18
CA GLN A 320 -5.30 -10.63 -4.74
C GLN A 320 -4.36 -9.83 -3.80
N ASP A 321 -4.88 -8.79 -3.12
CA ASP A 321 -4.11 -8.05 -2.12
C ASP A 321 -3.66 -8.96 -0.97
N VAL A 322 -4.53 -9.88 -0.56
CA VAL A 322 -4.20 -10.89 0.47
C VAL A 322 -3.12 -11.84 -0.06
N VAL A 323 -3.25 -12.33 -1.29
CA VAL A 323 -2.24 -13.21 -1.91
C VAL A 323 -0.87 -12.53 -1.97
N ASP A 324 -0.82 -11.30 -2.44
CA ASP A 324 0.43 -10.55 -2.60
C ASP A 324 1.03 -10.17 -1.24
N LEU A 325 0.21 -9.80 -0.25
CA LEU A 325 0.68 -9.55 1.10
C LEU A 325 1.33 -10.80 1.72
N ILE A 326 0.73 -11.98 1.55
CA ILE A 326 1.31 -13.23 2.06
C ILE A 326 2.60 -13.56 1.28
N ALA A 327 2.60 -13.39 -0.04
CA ALA A 327 3.77 -13.62 -0.87
C ALA A 327 4.96 -12.72 -0.47
N ASP A 328 4.71 -11.45 -0.20
CA ASP A 328 5.77 -10.44 -0.03
C ASP A 328 6.21 -10.31 1.43
N GLN A 329 5.33 -10.56 2.39
CA GLN A 329 5.64 -10.38 3.81
C GLN A 329 5.70 -11.68 4.61
N VAL A 330 4.81 -12.64 4.36
CA VAL A 330 4.77 -13.91 5.10
C VAL A 330 5.82 -14.88 4.57
N LEU A 331 5.95 -15.00 3.24
CA LEU A 331 6.89 -15.95 2.64
C LEU A 331 8.34 -15.72 3.09
N PRO A 332 8.89 -14.48 3.04
CA PRO A 332 10.29 -14.24 3.45
C PRO A 332 10.48 -14.33 4.96
N ALA A 333 9.47 -13.93 5.74
CA ALA A 333 9.50 -13.96 7.20
C ALA A 333 9.77 -15.35 7.79
N PHE A 334 9.21 -16.38 7.16
CA PHE A 334 9.39 -17.77 7.59
C PHE A 334 10.46 -18.52 6.78
N GLY A 335 11.19 -17.82 5.90
CA GLY A 335 12.20 -18.45 5.04
C GLY A 335 11.62 -19.50 4.09
N ALA A 336 10.32 -19.43 3.78
CA ALA A 336 9.71 -20.27 2.76
C ALA A 336 10.14 -19.76 1.38
N GLN A 337 10.24 -20.67 0.41
CA GLN A 337 10.59 -20.30 -0.98
C GLN A 337 9.39 -20.34 -1.91
N GLY A 338 8.37 -21.14 -1.60
CA GLY A 338 7.14 -21.17 -2.39
C GLY A 338 5.89 -21.19 -1.53
N MET A 339 4.80 -20.74 -2.12
CA MET A 339 3.48 -20.74 -1.50
C MET A 339 2.41 -21.15 -2.50
N VAL A 340 1.36 -21.79 -2.00
CA VAL A 340 0.08 -21.98 -2.70
C VAL A 340 -1.05 -21.61 -1.75
N LEU A 341 -1.99 -20.78 -2.22
CA LEU A 341 -3.19 -20.39 -1.49
C LEU A 341 -4.41 -20.93 -2.23
N ASN A 342 -5.20 -21.74 -1.52
CA ASN A 342 -6.38 -22.43 -2.07
C ASN A 342 -7.62 -22.00 -1.31
N THR A 343 -8.74 -21.92 -2.00
CA THR A 343 -10.08 -21.75 -1.43
C THR A 343 -10.93 -23.00 -1.68
N LEU A 344 -12.01 -23.13 -0.92
CA LEU A 344 -13.07 -24.09 -1.24
C LEU A 344 -14.12 -23.45 -2.14
N ASP A 345 -14.48 -24.16 -3.21
CA ASP A 345 -15.65 -23.88 -4.04
C ASP A 345 -16.40 -25.18 -4.35
N ALA A 346 -17.65 -25.31 -3.89
CA ALA A 346 -18.50 -26.49 -4.09
C ALA A 346 -17.83 -27.86 -3.82
N GLY A 347 -16.97 -27.95 -2.78
CA GLY A 347 -16.25 -29.18 -2.43
C GLY A 347 -15.04 -29.50 -3.32
N ARG A 348 -14.62 -28.56 -4.14
CA ARG A 348 -13.38 -28.59 -4.93
C ARG A 348 -12.41 -27.53 -4.43
N LEU A 349 -11.13 -27.82 -4.56
CA LEU A 349 -10.05 -26.87 -4.32
C LEU A 349 -9.96 -25.91 -5.50
N LYS A 350 -9.92 -24.61 -5.20
CA LYS A 350 -9.67 -23.57 -6.20
C LYS A 350 -8.43 -22.78 -5.81
N ILE A 351 -7.41 -22.81 -6.66
CA ILE A 351 -6.15 -22.11 -6.42
C ILE A 351 -6.35 -20.63 -6.75
N ILE A 352 -6.10 -19.76 -5.78
CA ILE A 352 -6.28 -18.30 -5.93
C ILE A 352 -4.94 -17.55 -5.99
N GLY A 353 -3.83 -18.20 -5.64
CA GLY A 353 -2.50 -17.60 -5.76
C GLY A 353 -1.38 -18.60 -5.48
N TYR A 354 -0.24 -18.43 -6.13
CA TYR A 354 0.95 -19.23 -5.88
C TYR A 354 2.25 -18.47 -6.20
N ARG A 355 3.37 -18.89 -5.59
CA ARG A 355 4.72 -18.34 -5.80
C ARG A 355 5.76 -19.44 -5.84
N ASP A 356 6.74 -19.33 -6.73
CA ASP A 356 7.84 -20.29 -6.93
C ASP A 356 7.37 -21.73 -7.24
N TYR A 357 6.39 -21.85 -8.12
CA TYR A 357 5.88 -23.10 -8.66
C TYR A 357 5.75 -23.03 -10.19
N ASP A 358 5.88 -24.17 -10.86
CA ASP A 358 5.61 -24.30 -12.31
C ASP A 358 4.08 -24.18 -12.55
N PRO A 359 3.63 -23.21 -13.37
CA PRO A 359 2.21 -23.00 -13.66
C PRO A 359 1.50 -24.27 -14.13
N ARG A 360 2.13 -25.05 -15.03
CA ARG A 360 1.52 -26.25 -15.62
C ARG A 360 1.24 -27.34 -14.58
N ARG A 361 2.05 -27.37 -13.51
CA ARG A 361 1.94 -28.37 -12.45
C ARG A 361 0.94 -27.95 -11.37
N ILE A 362 0.84 -26.65 -11.11
CA ILE A 362 -0.16 -26.11 -10.18
C ILE A 362 -1.56 -26.16 -10.78
N GLU A 363 -1.72 -25.89 -12.07
CA GLU A 363 -3.00 -26.03 -12.78
C GLU A 363 -3.58 -27.45 -12.67
N MET A 364 -2.74 -28.49 -12.59
CA MET A 364 -3.21 -29.87 -12.38
C MET A 364 -3.80 -30.11 -10.99
N LEU A 365 -3.47 -29.26 -10.01
CA LEU A 365 -4.00 -29.33 -8.65
C LEU A 365 -5.28 -28.49 -8.48
N ASP A 366 -5.59 -27.62 -9.45
CA ASP A 366 -6.80 -26.82 -9.45
C ASP A 366 -8.04 -27.67 -9.79
N GLY A 367 -9.15 -27.42 -9.09
CA GLY A 367 -10.41 -28.17 -9.26
C GLY A 367 -10.45 -29.57 -8.63
N LEU A 368 -9.40 -30.00 -7.92
CA LEU A 368 -9.35 -31.30 -7.23
C LEU A 368 -10.44 -31.42 -6.17
N HIS A 369 -11.03 -32.61 -6.04
CA HIS A 369 -11.92 -32.93 -4.94
C HIS A 369 -11.16 -33.02 -3.61
N LEU A 370 -11.83 -32.68 -2.50
CA LEU A 370 -11.25 -32.75 -1.16
C LEU A 370 -10.83 -34.17 -0.74
N GLU A 371 -11.39 -35.21 -1.35
CA GLU A 371 -11.02 -36.62 -1.09
C GLU A 371 -9.82 -37.09 -1.92
N SER A 372 -9.14 -36.20 -2.65
CA SER A 372 -8.00 -36.56 -3.49
C SER A 372 -6.73 -36.85 -2.68
N ASP A 373 -6.11 -38.00 -2.92
CA ASP A 373 -4.82 -38.39 -2.32
C ASP A 373 -3.59 -37.73 -3.00
N LEU A 374 -3.82 -36.82 -3.94
CA LEU A 374 -2.74 -36.07 -4.61
C LEU A 374 -2.17 -34.94 -3.73
N THR A 375 -2.88 -34.56 -2.67
CA THR A 375 -2.48 -33.46 -1.79
C THR A 375 -3.02 -33.63 -0.36
N PRO A 376 -2.23 -33.32 0.68
CA PRO A 376 -2.70 -33.31 2.07
C PRO A 376 -3.79 -32.26 2.37
N VAL A 377 -4.01 -31.30 1.46
CA VAL A 377 -4.94 -30.18 1.67
C VAL A 377 -6.34 -30.67 2.07
N GLY A 378 -6.85 -31.71 1.41
CA GLY A 378 -8.17 -32.26 1.72
C GLY A 378 -8.31 -32.74 3.17
N HIS A 379 -7.33 -33.52 3.64
CA HIS A 379 -7.27 -34.02 5.01
C HIS A 379 -7.08 -32.90 6.04
N VAL A 380 -6.23 -31.92 5.75
CA VAL A 380 -5.98 -30.76 6.62
C VAL A 380 -7.24 -29.91 6.80
N LEU A 381 -8.03 -29.75 5.74
CA LEU A 381 -9.30 -29.00 5.79
C LEU A 381 -10.39 -29.78 6.52
N ALA A 382 -10.48 -31.10 6.30
CA ALA A 382 -11.45 -31.94 6.99
C ALA A 382 -11.18 -32.06 8.49
N SER A 383 -9.90 -32.16 8.89
CA SER A 383 -9.49 -32.25 10.30
C SER A 383 -9.38 -30.90 11.00
N GLY A 384 -9.26 -29.82 10.23
CA GLY A 384 -8.95 -28.48 10.73
C GLY A 384 -7.59 -28.38 11.43
N THR A 385 -6.72 -29.38 11.27
CA THR A 385 -5.42 -29.47 11.95
C THR A 385 -4.29 -29.24 10.97
N PRO A 386 -3.34 -28.32 11.25
CA PRO A 386 -2.19 -28.12 10.38
C PRO A 386 -1.30 -29.36 10.24
N ALA A 387 -0.84 -29.65 9.03
CA ALA A 387 0.10 -30.73 8.75
C ALA A 387 1.48 -30.17 8.35
N PHE A 388 2.54 -30.79 8.86
CA PHE A 388 3.91 -30.36 8.61
C PHE A 388 4.76 -31.56 8.22
N PHE A 389 5.49 -31.43 7.14
CA PHE A 389 6.37 -32.46 6.61
C PHE A 389 7.77 -31.88 6.49
N CYS A 390 8.72 -32.44 7.23
CA CYS A 390 10.08 -31.90 7.34
C CYS A 390 10.99 -32.35 6.18
N ALA A 391 10.59 -33.42 5.49
CA ALA A 391 11.31 -34.05 4.38
C ALA A 391 10.36 -34.69 3.35
N PRO A 392 10.76 -34.92 2.09
CA PRO A 392 9.94 -35.59 1.08
C PRO A 392 9.53 -37.00 1.45
N GLU A 393 10.37 -37.73 2.20
CA GLU A 393 10.12 -39.12 2.59
C GLU A 393 8.95 -39.22 3.57
N GLU A 394 8.73 -38.21 4.41
CA GLU A 394 7.56 -38.14 5.30
C GLU A 394 6.27 -37.95 4.49
N MET A 395 6.31 -37.03 3.51
CA MET A 395 5.18 -36.79 2.61
C MET A 395 4.85 -38.03 1.77
N ALA A 396 5.88 -38.72 1.25
CA ALA A 396 5.71 -39.87 0.36
C ALA A 396 5.09 -41.10 1.04
N ARG A 397 5.20 -41.23 2.38
CA ARG A 397 4.58 -42.35 3.12
C ARG A 397 3.06 -42.29 3.08
N ASP A 398 2.52 -41.08 3.28
CA ASP A 398 1.08 -40.86 3.38
C ASP A 398 0.48 -40.43 2.04
N TYR A 399 1.28 -39.75 1.20
CA TYR A 399 0.87 -39.20 -0.11
C TYR A 399 1.94 -39.49 -1.19
N PRO A 400 2.04 -40.73 -1.71
CA PRO A 400 3.12 -41.15 -2.61
C PRO A 400 3.21 -40.36 -3.92
N GLN A 401 2.10 -39.78 -4.37
CA GLN A 401 1.99 -39.05 -5.65
C GLN A 401 2.26 -37.54 -5.51
N ALA A 402 2.29 -36.99 -4.28
CA ALA A 402 2.42 -35.55 -4.03
C ALA A 402 3.85 -34.96 -4.23
N PRO A 403 4.95 -35.62 -3.81
CA PRO A 403 6.31 -35.06 -3.89
C PRO A 403 6.83 -34.81 -5.32
N ALA A 404 6.33 -35.56 -6.32
CA ALA A 404 6.80 -35.48 -7.71
C ALA A 404 6.49 -34.13 -8.40
N ILE A 405 5.63 -33.32 -7.80
CA ILE A 405 5.00 -32.17 -8.45
C ILE A 405 5.83 -30.88 -8.27
N SER A 406 6.60 -30.73 -7.20
CA SER A 406 7.12 -29.39 -6.82
C SER A 406 8.63 -29.25 -6.68
N GLY A 407 9.39 -30.35 -6.55
CA GLY A 407 10.84 -30.30 -6.28
C GLY A 407 11.19 -29.66 -4.92
N LYS A 408 10.20 -29.44 -4.05
CA LYS A 408 10.36 -28.92 -2.68
C LYS A 408 10.74 -30.06 -1.74
N GLN A 409 11.35 -29.72 -0.61
CA GLN A 409 11.87 -30.67 0.38
C GLN A 409 11.12 -30.63 1.72
N ALA A 410 10.35 -29.59 2.02
CA ALA A 410 9.50 -29.55 3.20
C ALA A 410 8.26 -28.69 2.96
N TRP A 411 7.20 -28.92 3.75
CA TRP A 411 5.91 -28.25 3.58
C TRP A 411 5.19 -28.01 4.91
N ALA A 412 4.50 -26.88 5.01
CA ALA A 412 3.50 -26.60 6.04
C ALA A 412 2.14 -26.36 5.36
N PHE A 413 1.16 -27.20 5.69
CA PHE A 413 -0.23 -27.08 5.23
C PHE A 413 -1.05 -26.49 6.36
N LEU A 414 -1.51 -25.26 6.16
CA LEU A 414 -2.18 -24.48 7.18
C LEU A 414 -3.66 -24.33 6.79
N PRO A 415 -4.60 -24.92 7.54
CA PRO A 415 -6.02 -24.76 7.28
C PRO A 415 -6.42 -23.31 7.62
N LEU A 416 -7.13 -22.69 6.71
CA LEU A 416 -7.71 -21.37 6.89
C LEU A 416 -9.16 -21.59 7.33
N ILE A 417 -9.43 -21.35 8.61
CA ILE A 417 -10.73 -21.63 9.23
C ILE A 417 -11.27 -20.34 9.83
N THR A 418 -12.47 -19.97 9.41
CA THR A 418 -13.21 -18.83 9.96
C THR A 418 -14.52 -19.34 10.53
N SER A 419 -14.82 -19.00 11.79
CA SER A 419 -16.07 -19.41 12.47
C SER A 419 -16.34 -20.93 12.43
N GLY A 420 -15.29 -21.74 12.48
CA GLY A 420 -15.37 -23.21 12.42
C GLY A 420 -15.61 -23.80 11.03
N GLN A 421 -15.63 -22.98 9.97
CA GLN A 421 -15.76 -23.42 8.58
C GLN A 421 -14.42 -23.27 7.83
N PRO A 422 -13.95 -24.30 7.10
CA PRO A 422 -12.74 -24.20 6.30
C PRO A 422 -12.99 -23.32 5.07
N VAL A 423 -12.35 -22.15 5.02
CA VAL A 423 -12.43 -21.23 3.87
C VAL A 423 -11.40 -21.57 2.80
N GLY A 424 -10.30 -22.22 3.19
CA GLY A 424 -9.19 -22.51 2.29
C GLY A 424 -7.97 -23.10 2.99
N CYS A 425 -6.86 -23.27 2.27
CA CYS A 425 -5.58 -23.73 2.82
C CYS A 425 -4.44 -22.86 2.30
N CYS A 426 -3.54 -22.45 3.21
CA CYS A 426 -2.27 -21.83 2.86
C CYS A 426 -1.16 -22.89 2.98
N VAL A 427 -0.45 -23.13 1.90
CA VAL A 427 0.67 -24.07 1.83
C VAL A 427 1.95 -23.28 1.70
N LEU A 428 2.86 -23.43 2.67
CA LEU A 428 4.23 -22.91 2.58
C LEU A 428 5.18 -24.06 2.23
N SER A 429 6.19 -23.78 1.42
CA SER A 429 7.07 -24.83 0.88
C SER A 429 8.52 -24.38 0.80
N TYR A 430 9.41 -25.32 1.11
CA TYR A 430 10.84 -25.07 1.32
C TYR A 430 11.67 -25.87 0.32
N ARG A 431 12.77 -25.30 -0.18
CA ARG A 431 13.68 -25.98 -1.12
C ARG A 431 14.68 -26.93 -0.43
N HIS A 432 14.78 -26.85 0.88
CA HIS A 432 15.64 -27.70 1.72
C HIS A 432 14.79 -28.34 2.84
N PRO A 433 15.26 -29.45 3.45
CA PRO A 433 14.61 -30.00 4.63
C PRO A 433 14.48 -28.93 5.72
N HIS A 434 13.33 -28.89 6.38
CA HIS A 434 13.01 -27.83 7.35
C HIS A 434 12.38 -28.42 8.61
N THR A 435 12.99 -28.20 9.76
CA THR A 435 12.49 -28.70 11.04
C THR A 435 11.59 -27.68 11.71
N PHE A 436 10.28 -27.93 11.69
CA PHE A 436 9.30 -27.04 12.32
C PHE A 436 9.26 -27.19 13.84
N THR A 437 9.77 -26.19 14.55
CA THR A 437 9.70 -26.12 16.03
C THR A 437 8.26 -25.94 16.52
N ALA A 438 7.97 -26.32 17.78
CA ALA A 438 6.63 -26.15 18.34
C ALA A 438 6.14 -24.68 18.33
N ASP A 439 7.05 -23.74 18.61
CA ASP A 439 6.78 -22.29 18.58
C ASP A 439 6.48 -21.78 17.16
N GLU A 440 7.23 -22.24 16.18
CA GLU A 440 6.99 -21.90 14.77
C GLU A 440 5.66 -22.47 14.26
N ARG A 441 5.32 -23.71 14.62
CA ARG A 441 4.03 -24.31 14.31
C ARG A 441 2.87 -23.51 14.92
N ALA A 442 3.01 -23.08 16.17
CA ALA A 442 2.01 -22.25 16.85
C ALA A 442 1.85 -20.89 16.15
N THR A 443 2.97 -20.26 15.75
CA THR A 443 2.99 -18.98 15.04
C THR A 443 2.32 -19.08 13.67
N LEU A 444 2.70 -20.09 12.86
CA LEU A 444 2.10 -20.35 11.54
C LEU A 444 0.60 -20.66 11.65
N THR A 445 0.19 -21.39 12.68
CA THR A 445 -1.23 -21.66 12.95
C THR A 445 -2.00 -20.39 13.29
N SER A 446 -1.39 -19.51 14.10
CA SER A 446 -2.00 -18.23 14.48
C SER A 446 -2.12 -17.29 13.28
N LEU A 447 -1.10 -17.27 12.42
CA LEU A 447 -1.11 -16.52 11.18
C LEU A 447 -2.14 -17.06 10.18
N ALA A 448 -2.32 -18.38 10.12
CA ALA A 448 -3.35 -19.00 9.28
C ALA A 448 -4.76 -18.53 9.67
N ALA A 449 -5.03 -18.32 10.97
CA ALA A 449 -6.31 -17.78 11.42
C ALA A 449 -6.51 -16.32 10.96
N LEU A 450 -5.47 -15.48 10.99
CA LEU A 450 -5.52 -14.11 10.50
C LEU A 450 -5.72 -14.06 8.97
N ILE A 451 -4.98 -14.90 8.24
CA ILE A 451 -5.13 -15.04 6.79
C ILE A 451 -6.55 -15.53 6.46
N ALA A 452 -7.11 -16.47 7.23
CA ALA A 452 -8.46 -16.96 7.02
C ALA A 452 -9.50 -15.83 7.13
N GLN A 453 -9.38 -14.97 8.15
CA GLN A 453 -10.28 -13.82 8.33
C GLN A 453 -10.16 -12.80 7.20
N ALA A 454 -8.92 -12.45 6.83
CA ALA A 454 -8.68 -11.51 5.74
C ALA A 454 -9.18 -12.04 4.40
N LEU A 455 -8.92 -13.33 4.12
CA LEU A 455 -9.35 -13.99 2.90
C LEU A 455 -10.88 -14.12 2.84
N ASP A 456 -11.55 -14.47 3.94
CA ASP A 456 -13.01 -14.55 3.99
C ASP A 456 -13.66 -13.18 3.75
N ARG A 457 -13.13 -12.13 4.40
CA ARG A 457 -13.56 -10.74 4.16
C ARG A 457 -13.34 -10.32 2.70
N ALA A 458 -12.16 -10.59 2.16
CA ALA A 458 -11.80 -10.24 0.79
C ALA A 458 -12.66 -10.99 -0.24
N ARG A 459 -12.94 -12.27 -0.02
CA ARG A 459 -13.86 -13.05 -0.88
C ARG A 459 -15.27 -12.47 -0.86
N LEU A 460 -15.76 -12.09 0.32
CA LEU A 460 -17.08 -11.48 0.43
C LEU A 460 -17.12 -10.13 -0.27
N TYR A 461 -16.05 -9.33 -0.16
CA TYR A 461 -15.90 -8.08 -0.88
C TYR A 461 -15.92 -8.31 -2.39
N ASP A 462 -15.02 -9.16 -2.91
CA ASP A 462 -14.91 -9.46 -4.35
C ASP A 462 -16.21 -10.05 -4.92
N ALA A 463 -16.87 -10.94 -4.17
CA ALA A 463 -18.14 -11.54 -4.58
C ALA A 463 -19.26 -10.49 -4.65
N LYS A 464 -19.37 -9.61 -3.65
CA LYS A 464 -20.34 -8.52 -3.69
C LYS A 464 -20.01 -7.54 -4.81
N HIS A 465 -18.74 -7.17 -4.98
CA HIS A 465 -18.30 -6.22 -6.01
C HIS A 465 -18.59 -6.77 -7.42
N SER A 466 -18.31 -8.06 -7.63
CA SER A 466 -18.66 -8.76 -8.88
C SER A 466 -20.16 -8.82 -9.11
N LEU A 467 -20.98 -9.02 -8.06
CA LEU A 467 -22.43 -9.02 -8.15
C LEU A 467 -22.97 -7.62 -8.49
N ALA A 468 -22.47 -6.58 -7.84
CA ALA A 468 -22.79 -5.18 -8.11
C ALA A 468 -22.52 -4.84 -9.59
N HIS A 469 -21.31 -5.14 -10.07
CA HIS A 469 -20.92 -4.92 -11.45
C HIS A 469 -21.77 -5.74 -12.44
N SER A 470 -22.06 -7.01 -12.14
CA SER A 470 -22.89 -7.87 -12.99
C SER A 470 -24.34 -7.38 -13.08
N LEU A 471 -24.91 -6.92 -11.95
CA LEU A 471 -26.25 -6.34 -11.91
C LEU A 471 -26.31 -5.07 -12.77
N GLN A 472 -25.35 -4.18 -12.60
CA GLN A 472 -25.25 -2.93 -13.37
C GLN A 472 -25.13 -3.21 -14.87
N GLN A 473 -24.26 -4.14 -15.27
CA GLN A 473 -24.15 -4.57 -16.68
C GLN A 473 -25.45 -5.15 -17.22
N ALA A 474 -26.18 -5.96 -16.44
CA ALA A 474 -27.47 -6.53 -16.82
C ALA A 474 -28.58 -5.48 -16.97
N LEU A 475 -28.44 -4.35 -16.28
CA LEU A 475 -29.40 -3.24 -16.31
C LEU A 475 -29.03 -2.16 -17.35
N LEU A 476 -27.96 -2.32 -18.13
CA LEU A 476 -27.61 -1.44 -19.26
C LEU A 476 -27.87 -2.16 -20.61
N PRO A 477 -28.01 -1.45 -21.74
CA PRO A 477 -28.22 -2.09 -23.03
C PRO A 477 -26.98 -2.90 -23.43
N HIS A 478 -27.16 -4.21 -23.69
CA HIS A 478 -26.05 -5.08 -24.10
C HIS A 478 -25.65 -4.92 -25.56
N ILE A 479 -26.59 -4.51 -26.41
CA ILE A 479 -26.42 -4.38 -27.85
C ILE A 479 -27.15 -3.10 -28.28
N MET A 480 -26.45 -2.23 -28.99
CA MET A 480 -27.08 -1.07 -29.64
C MET A 480 -27.81 -1.52 -30.90
N PRO A 481 -29.05 -1.04 -31.14
CA PRO A 481 -29.77 -1.37 -32.37
C PRO A 481 -29.06 -0.76 -33.59
N VAL A 482 -29.06 -1.50 -34.70
CA VAL A 482 -28.62 -0.97 -35.99
C VAL A 482 -29.75 -0.14 -36.60
N ILE A 483 -29.50 1.15 -36.83
CA ILE A 483 -30.43 2.12 -37.42
C ILE A 483 -29.78 2.67 -38.70
N PRO A 484 -30.38 2.46 -39.88
CA PRO A 484 -29.83 2.98 -41.14
C PRO A 484 -29.62 4.50 -41.08
N GLY A 485 -28.45 4.99 -41.49
CA GLY A 485 -28.13 6.43 -41.47
C GLY A 485 -27.67 6.97 -40.11
N LEU A 486 -27.51 6.10 -39.10
CA LEU A 486 -27.11 6.47 -37.75
C LEU A 486 -26.10 5.45 -37.18
N THR A 487 -24.92 5.94 -36.85
CA THR A 487 -23.87 5.19 -36.15
C THR A 487 -23.82 5.63 -34.69
N ALA A 488 -23.83 4.70 -33.74
CA ALA A 488 -23.79 5.01 -32.32
C ALA A 488 -22.74 4.20 -31.57
N ALA A 489 -22.09 4.82 -30.59
CA ALA A 489 -21.20 4.16 -29.64
C ALA A 489 -21.56 4.61 -28.23
N ALA A 490 -21.55 3.67 -27.29
CA ALA A 490 -21.68 4.00 -25.88
C ALA A 490 -20.50 3.46 -25.07
N ARG A 491 -20.15 4.19 -24.02
CA ARG A 491 -19.22 3.74 -23.00
C ARG A 491 -19.80 4.00 -21.64
N TYR A 492 -19.63 3.02 -20.78
CA TYR A 492 -19.96 3.11 -19.38
C TYR A 492 -18.70 2.81 -18.58
N LEU A 493 -18.36 3.68 -17.65
CA LEU A 493 -17.21 3.48 -16.77
C LEU A 493 -17.64 3.66 -15.31
N PRO A 494 -17.64 2.60 -14.49
CA PRO A 494 -18.05 2.72 -13.10
C PRO A 494 -17.10 3.60 -12.28
N ALA A 495 -17.60 4.19 -11.19
CA ALA A 495 -16.81 4.94 -10.22
C ALA A 495 -15.73 4.06 -9.56
N SER A 496 -14.60 4.65 -9.18
CA SER A 496 -13.44 3.90 -8.65
C SER A 496 -13.56 3.52 -7.17
N HIS A 497 -14.63 3.94 -6.47
CA HIS A 497 -14.76 3.82 -5.02
C HIS A 497 -15.73 2.71 -4.60
N GLY A 498 -15.19 1.61 -4.10
CA GLY A 498 -15.91 0.75 -3.16
C GLY A 498 -16.93 -0.23 -3.76
N MET A 499 -18.05 -0.37 -3.07
CA MET A 499 -19.08 -1.42 -3.24
C MET A 499 -20.34 -0.90 -3.94
N ASP A 500 -20.24 0.29 -4.50
CA ASP A 500 -21.37 1.10 -4.92
C ASP A 500 -21.79 0.73 -6.35
N VAL A 501 -23.09 0.82 -6.64
CA VAL A 501 -23.66 0.48 -7.95
C VAL A 501 -24.16 1.76 -8.58
N GLY A 502 -23.76 2.01 -9.82
CA GLY A 502 -24.05 3.27 -10.47
C GLY A 502 -25.51 3.52 -10.80
N GLY A 503 -25.89 4.80 -10.69
CA GLY A 503 -27.21 5.33 -11.03
C GLY A 503 -27.33 5.78 -12.49
N ASP A 504 -26.20 5.98 -13.18
CA ASP A 504 -26.13 6.38 -14.58
C ASP A 504 -26.73 5.34 -15.54
N PHE A 505 -27.50 5.79 -16.53
CA PHE A 505 -27.99 4.94 -17.63
C PHE A 505 -28.06 5.64 -18.96
N TYR A 506 -28.10 4.84 -20.02
CA TYR A 506 -28.44 5.27 -21.36
C TYR A 506 -29.31 4.22 -22.07
N ASP A 507 -30.00 4.63 -23.12
CA ASP A 507 -30.68 3.73 -24.06
C ASP A 507 -30.69 4.34 -25.46
N LEU A 508 -30.70 3.47 -26.48
CA LEU A 508 -30.92 3.83 -27.88
C LEU A 508 -32.00 2.92 -28.44
N ILE A 509 -33.11 3.51 -28.84
CA ILE A 509 -34.34 2.80 -29.21
C ILE A 509 -34.66 3.11 -30.66
N ARG A 510 -34.72 2.07 -31.49
CA ARG A 510 -35.23 2.19 -32.85
C ARG A 510 -36.76 2.21 -32.83
N LEU A 511 -37.36 3.28 -33.34
CA LEU A 511 -38.82 3.38 -33.46
C LEU A 511 -39.28 2.91 -34.85
N ASP A 512 -38.61 3.38 -35.91
CA ASP A 512 -38.79 2.93 -37.29
C ASP A 512 -37.46 3.00 -38.07
N ASP A 513 -37.51 2.98 -39.42
CA ASP A 513 -36.32 3.00 -40.28
C ASP A 513 -35.63 4.37 -40.34
N SER A 514 -36.32 5.43 -39.90
CA SER A 514 -35.90 6.83 -40.01
C SER A 514 -35.99 7.60 -38.69
N THR A 515 -36.51 6.97 -37.63
CA THR A 515 -36.66 7.58 -36.33
C THR A 515 -36.08 6.71 -35.22
N ALA A 516 -35.40 7.38 -34.29
CA ALA A 516 -34.75 6.76 -33.15
C ALA A 516 -34.88 7.65 -31.93
N VAL A 517 -34.75 7.07 -30.75
CA VAL A 517 -34.76 7.77 -29.47
C VAL A 517 -33.47 7.47 -28.75
N ALA A 518 -32.78 8.50 -28.30
CA ALA A 518 -31.64 8.39 -27.42
C ALA A 518 -32.00 8.95 -26.05
N VAL A 519 -31.61 8.24 -25.01
CA VAL A 519 -31.89 8.59 -23.62
C VAL A 519 -30.60 8.48 -22.84
N ILE A 520 -30.37 9.44 -21.96
CA ILE A 520 -29.34 9.35 -20.93
C ILE A 520 -29.89 9.94 -19.64
N GLY A 521 -29.48 9.41 -18.50
CA GLY A 521 -29.90 9.92 -17.22
C GLY A 521 -29.03 9.40 -16.09
N ASP A 522 -29.28 9.96 -14.91
CA ASP A 522 -28.57 9.63 -13.69
C ASP A 522 -29.56 9.64 -12.51
N VAL A 523 -29.42 8.65 -11.63
CA VAL A 523 -30.21 8.49 -10.42
C VAL A 523 -29.36 8.94 -9.24
N GLU A 524 -29.94 9.76 -8.36
CA GLU A 524 -29.25 10.24 -7.17
C GLU A 524 -28.63 9.09 -6.34
N GLY A 525 -27.31 9.17 -6.19
CA GLY A 525 -26.51 8.27 -5.37
C GLY A 525 -26.20 6.92 -6.04
N HIS A 526 -25.25 6.22 -5.45
CA HIS A 526 -24.63 5.03 -6.04
C HIS A 526 -24.90 3.79 -5.16
N SER A 527 -26.13 3.27 -5.22
CA SER A 527 -26.59 2.14 -4.40
C SER A 527 -27.36 1.08 -5.20
N VAL A 528 -27.54 -0.11 -4.62
CA VAL A 528 -28.39 -1.16 -5.23
C VAL A 528 -29.83 -0.66 -5.49
N THR A 529 -30.35 0.21 -4.63
CA THR A 529 -31.67 0.83 -4.82
C THR A 529 -31.66 1.81 -5.99
N ALA A 530 -30.61 2.62 -6.12
CA ALA A 530 -30.44 3.54 -7.25
C ALA A 530 -30.35 2.77 -8.58
N ALA A 531 -29.57 1.69 -8.63
CA ALA A 531 -29.48 0.82 -9.80
C ALA A 531 -30.82 0.15 -10.15
N ALA A 532 -31.58 -0.32 -9.15
CA ALA A 532 -32.91 -0.86 -9.40
C ALA A 532 -33.87 0.19 -10.00
N LEU A 533 -33.83 1.41 -9.46
CA LEU A 533 -34.63 2.54 -9.94
C LEU A 533 -34.22 2.96 -11.36
N MET A 534 -32.92 3.03 -11.62
CA MET A 534 -32.34 3.27 -12.95
C MET A 534 -32.91 2.28 -13.97
N GLY A 535 -32.92 0.98 -13.65
CA GLY A 535 -33.48 -0.06 -14.52
C GLY A 535 -34.99 0.11 -14.77
N GLN A 536 -35.74 0.50 -13.74
CA GLN A 536 -37.18 0.79 -13.83
C GLN A 536 -37.47 2.02 -14.69
N VAL A 537 -36.76 3.13 -14.45
CA VAL A 537 -36.89 4.38 -15.21
C VAL A 537 -36.54 4.16 -16.67
N ARG A 538 -35.40 3.53 -16.97
CA ARG A 538 -35.02 3.19 -18.35
C ARG A 538 -36.11 2.37 -19.04
N THR A 539 -36.65 1.35 -18.37
CA THR A 539 -37.73 0.50 -18.92
C THR A 539 -39.03 1.29 -19.14
N ALA A 540 -39.38 2.19 -18.23
CA ALA A 540 -40.56 3.06 -18.35
C ALA A 540 -40.41 4.04 -19.52
N VAL A 541 -39.26 4.71 -19.63
CA VAL A 541 -38.94 5.58 -20.76
C VAL A 541 -39.00 4.80 -22.07
N HIS A 542 -38.40 3.61 -22.12
CA HIS A 542 -38.41 2.75 -23.30
C HIS A 542 -39.85 2.40 -23.72
N SER A 543 -40.65 1.94 -22.78
CA SER A 543 -42.07 1.61 -23.00
C SER A 543 -42.83 2.81 -23.54
N HIS A 544 -42.71 3.99 -22.91
CA HIS A 544 -43.39 5.20 -23.36
C HIS A 544 -42.89 5.69 -24.73
N ALA A 545 -41.59 5.63 -25.01
CA ALA A 545 -41.01 6.01 -26.29
C ALA A 545 -41.62 5.22 -27.46
N THR A 546 -41.80 3.90 -27.28
CA THR A 546 -42.40 3.03 -28.32
C THR A 546 -43.87 3.33 -28.62
N THR A 547 -44.55 4.11 -27.77
CA THR A 547 -45.94 4.55 -28.03
C THR A 547 -46.03 5.78 -28.94
N GLY A 548 -44.91 6.41 -29.29
CA GLY A 548 -44.88 7.55 -30.22
C GLY A 548 -45.36 8.88 -29.66
N VAL A 549 -45.48 9.01 -28.34
CA VAL A 549 -45.80 10.27 -27.66
C VAL A 549 -44.60 11.23 -27.69
N PRO A 550 -44.82 12.56 -27.60
CA PRO A 550 -43.74 13.54 -27.71
C PRO A 550 -42.80 13.53 -26.48
N PRO A 551 -41.55 14.03 -26.61
CA PRO A 551 -40.52 13.98 -25.56
C PRO A 551 -40.98 14.45 -24.18
N GLU A 552 -41.65 15.60 -24.12
CA GLU A 552 -42.15 16.20 -22.89
C GLU A 552 -43.15 15.30 -22.16
N GLU A 553 -43.95 14.55 -22.90
CA GLU A 553 -44.96 13.65 -22.34
C GLU A 553 -44.34 12.33 -21.87
N VAL A 554 -43.29 11.83 -22.54
CA VAL A 554 -42.52 10.67 -22.08
C VAL A 554 -41.93 10.94 -20.69
N LEU A 555 -41.24 12.07 -20.52
CA LEU A 555 -40.66 12.45 -19.22
C LEU A 555 -41.74 12.67 -18.16
N ALA A 556 -42.84 13.35 -18.50
CA ALA A 556 -43.94 13.58 -17.55
C ALA A 556 -44.65 12.29 -17.11
N ARG A 557 -44.81 11.30 -18.00
CA ARG A 557 -45.38 9.98 -17.67
C ARG A 557 -44.42 9.16 -16.82
N THR A 558 -43.12 9.19 -17.15
CA THR A 558 -42.07 8.51 -16.39
C THR A 558 -41.95 9.08 -14.98
N SER A 559 -41.96 10.40 -14.82
CA SER A 559 -41.92 11.08 -13.51
C SER A 559 -43.10 10.68 -12.61
N ARG A 560 -44.30 10.47 -13.19
CA ARG A 560 -45.46 9.95 -12.46
C ARG A 560 -45.28 8.51 -11.99
N VAL A 561 -44.76 7.64 -12.86
CA VAL A 561 -44.44 6.26 -12.50
C VAL A 561 -43.40 6.21 -11.38
N LEU A 562 -42.40 7.09 -11.44
CA LEU A 562 -41.39 7.21 -10.39
C LEU A 562 -41.99 7.61 -9.03
N ALA A 563 -42.94 8.55 -9.01
CA ALA A 563 -43.63 8.94 -7.79
C ALA A 563 -44.45 7.79 -7.16
N ASP A 564 -44.96 6.86 -7.98
CA ASP A 564 -45.67 5.66 -7.50
C ASP A 564 -44.73 4.64 -6.84
N PHE A 565 -43.42 4.70 -7.10
CA PHE A 565 -42.44 3.81 -6.48
C PHE A 565 -42.06 4.19 -5.05
N GLU A 566 -42.56 5.34 -4.53
CA GLU A 566 -42.23 5.87 -3.20
C GLU A 566 -40.72 5.93 -2.91
N SER A 567 -39.90 6.17 -3.94
CA SER A 567 -38.46 6.37 -3.76
C SER A 567 -38.18 7.80 -3.32
N ASP A 568 -37.41 7.97 -2.25
CA ASP A 568 -36.84 9.27 -1.84
C ASP A 568 -35.70 9.75 -2.78
N LEU A 569 -35.49 9.08 -3.91
CA LEU A 569 -34.43 9.35 -4.89
C LEU A 569 -34.96 10.16 -6.08
N PHE A 570 -34.13 11.08 -6.58
CA PHE A 570 -34.43 11.84 -7.79
C PHE A 570 -33.67 11.33 -9.00
N VAL A 571 -34.21 11.60 -10.19
CA VAL A 571 -33.59 11.16 -11.44
C VAL A 571 -33.48 12.31 -12.43
N SER A 572 -32.25 12.56 -12.88
CA SER A 572 -31.98 13.41 -14.03
C SER A 572 -32.14 12.61 -15.33
N CYS A 573 -32.76 13.19 -16.36
CA CYS A 573 -32.89 12.51 -17.65
C CYS A 573 -32.96 13.48 -18.82
N LEU A 574 -32.23 13.19 -19.89
CA LEU A 574 -32.31 13.85 -21.18
C LEU A 574 -32.85 12.86 -22.22
N TYR A 575 -33.94 13.25 -22.86
CA TYR A 575 -34.60 12.49 -23.91
C TYR A 575 -34.42 13.18 -25.26
N VAL A 576 -33.98 12.45 -26.28
CA VAL A 576 -33.74 12.96 -27.64
C VAL A 576 -34.48 12.10 -28.66
N HIS A 577 -35.51 12.66 -29.30
CA HIS A 577 -36.19 12.04 -30.43
C HIS A 577 -35.57 12.50 -31.74
N ILE A 578 -34.94 11.58 -32.46
CA ILE A 578 -34.19 11.83 -33.70
C ILE A 578 -35.06 11.46 -34.90
N ASN A 579 -35.20 12.38 -35.85
CA ASN A 579 -35.82 12.14 -37.15
C ASN A 579 -34.79 12.35 -38.26
N LEU A 580 -34.24 11.23 -38.76
CA LEU A 580 -33.19 11.20 -39.79
C LEU A 580 -33.72 11.73 -41.13
N ALA A 581 -34.96 11.41 -41.49
CA ALA A 581 -35.58 11.86 -42.74
C ALA A 581 -35.72 13.40 -42.82
N ARG A 582 -35.92 14.06 -41.68
CA ARG A 582 -36.02 15.53 -41.59
C ARG A 582 -34.71 16.21 -41.23
N GLY A 583 -33.69 15.47 -40.79
CA GLY A 583 -32.45 16.01 -40.25
C GLY A 583 -32.71 16.90 -39.02
N ARG A 584 -33.58 16.46 -38.11
CA ARG A 584 -33.98 17.19 -36.90
C ARG A 584 -34.05 16.29 -35.69
N ALA A 585 -33.79 16.85 -34.52
CA ALA A 585 -34.03 16.17 -33.26
C ALA A 585 -34.88 17.06 -32.33
N ARG A 586 -35.73 16.43 -31.52
CA ARG A 586 -36.54 17.11 -30.49
C ARG A 586 -36.15 16.58 -29.12
N LEU A 587 -35.78 17.48 -28.22
CA LEU A 587 -35.17 17.16 -26.94
C LEU A 587 -36.07 17.66 -25.81
N ALA A 588 -36.09 16.94 -24.69
CA ALA A 588 -36.63 17.42 -23.42
C ALA A 588 -35.69 16.99 -22.29
N SER A 589 -35.48 17.87 -21.31
CA SER A 589 -34.63 17.58 -20.14
C SER A 589 -35.46 17.59 -18.86
N ALA A 590 -35.10 16.71 -17.93
CA ALA A 590 -35.54 16.65 -16.56
C ALA A 590 -34.33 16.77 -15.64
N GLY A 591 -33.78 17.97 -15.52
CA GLY A 591 -32.61 18.34 -14.71
C GLY A 591 -31.26 17.86 -15.24
N HIS A 592 -31.19 17.22 -16.41
CA HIS A 592 -29.95 16.63 -16.92
C HIS A 592 -29.10 17.63 -17.72
N LEU A 593 -27.80 17.32 -17.85
CA LEU A 593 -26.83 18.14 -18.57
C LEU A 593 -27.20 18.29 -20.05
N PRO A 594 -26.93 19.47 -20.66
CA PRO A 594 -27.18 19.68 -22.08
C PRO A 594 -26.20 18.86 -22.93
N PRO A 595 -26.64 18.34 -24.09
CA PRO A 595 -25.77 17.60 -24.98
C PRO A 595 -24.77 18.54 -25.68
N VAL A 596 -23.72 17.96 -26.26
CA VAL A 596 -22.82 18.68 -27.15
C VAL A 596 -23.03 18.21 -28.58
N LEU A 597 -23.28 19.15 -29.49
CA LEU A 597 -23.48 18.92 -30.91
C LEU A 597 -22.24 19.35 -31.70
N ARG A 598 -21.78 18.54 -32.65
CA ARG A 598 -20.78 18.89 -33.65
C ARG A 598 -21.41 18.86 -35.02
N HIS A 599 -21.48 20.03 -35.64
CA HIS A 599 -22.04 20.20 -36.97
C HIS A 599 -21.04 19.74 -38.05
N PRO A 600 -21.52 19.27 -39.21
CA PRO A 600 -20.66 18.87 -40.33
C PRO A 600 -19.80 20.02 -40.88
N GLN A 601 -20.19 21.28 -40.61
CA GLN A 601 -19.46 22.49 -41.00
C GLN A 601 -18.24 22.78 -40.11
N GLY A 602 -17.91 21.91 -39.15
CA GLY A 602 -16.70 22.04 -38.34
C GLY A 602 -16.84 23.07 -37.23
N HIS A 603 -17.99 23.11 -36.55
CA HIS A 603 -18.17 23.84 -35.30
C HIS A 603 -18.97 22.99 -34.30
N THR A 604 -18.84 23.30 -33.01
CA THR A 604 -19.59 22.67 -31.93
C THR A 604 -20.54 23.66 -31.27
N GLU A 605 -21.66 23.15 -30.77
CA GLU A 605 -22.72 23.90 -30.12
C GLU A 605 -23.21 23.12 -28.89
N VAL A 606 -23.51 23.83 -27.80
CA VAL A 606 -24.25 23.30 -26.66
C VAL A 606 -25.66 23.87 -26.75
N PRO A 607 -26.68 23.08 -27.16
CA PRO A 607 -28.02 23.60 -27.35
C PRO A 607 -28.63 24.13 -26.04
N GLY A 608 -29.24 25.31 -26.10
CA GLY A 608 -29.96 25.89 -24.96
C GLY A 608 -31.29 25.17 -24.72
N ILE A 609 -31.29 24.17 -23.84
CA ILE A 609 -32.48 23.39 -23.48
C ILE A 609 -32.92 23.80 -22.07
N PRO A 610 -34.21 24.11 -21.84
CA PRO A 610 -34.72 24.32 -20.49
C PRO A 610 -34.50 23.04 -19.68
N PRO A 611 -33.78 23.09 -18.54
CA PRO A 611 -33.39 21.87 -17.84
C PRO A 611 -34.60 21.11 -17.29
N GLY A 612 -35.74 21.76 -16.98
CA GLY A 612 -36.88 21.09 -16.33
C GLY A 612 -36.54 20.64 -14.90
N LEU A 613 -37.54 20.14 -14.16
CA LEU A 613 -37.35 19.66 -12.78
C LEU A 613 -36.93 18.17 -12.79
N LEU A 614 -36.01 17.76 -11.92
CA LEU A 614 -35.65 16.35 -11.76
C LEU A 614 -36.91 15.50 -11.54
N MET A 615 -36.93 14.30 -12.13
CA MET A 615 -38.05 13.37 -11.92
C MET A 615 -38.07 12.93 -10.44
N GLY A 616 -39.28 12.76 -9.88
CA GLY A 616 -39.48 12.37 -8.49
C GLY A 616 -39.69 13.54 -7.51
N ILE A 617 -39.34 14.78 -7.88
CA ILE A 617 -39.59 15.96 -7.02
C ILE A 617 -41.07 16.34 -7.00
N ASP A 618 -41.68 16.47 -8.18
CA ASP A 618 -43.09 16.82 -8.33
C ASP A 618 -43.72 16.00 -9.48
N PRO A 619 -44.67 15.09 -9.19
CA PRO A 619 -45.32 14.27 -10.21
C PRO A 619 -46.23 15.09 -11.16
N THR A 620 -46.53 16.34 -10.82
CA THR A 620 -47.36 17.24 -11.63
C THR A 620 -46.54 18.15 -12.55
N THR A 621 -45.21 18.06 -12.51
CA THR A 621 -44.31 18.83 -13.37
C THR A 621 -44.59 18.58 -14.85
N THR A 622 -44.54 19.65 -15.64
CA THR A 622 -44.50 19.62 -17.10
C THR A 622 -43.11 19.92 -17.61
N TYR A 623 -42.70 19.22 -18.66
CA TYR A 623 -41.42 19.43 -19.33
C TYR A 623 -41.61 20.23 -20.62
N GLU A 624 -40.57 20.98 -21.01
CA GLU A 624 -40.55 21.71 -22.28
C GLU A 624 -39.66 20.97 -23.28
N SER A 625 -40.05 21.02 -24.56
CA SER A 625 -39.27 20.41 -25.63
C SER A 625 -38.62 21.47 -26.53
N THR A 626 -37.36 21.25 -26.90
CA THR A 626 -36.61 22.09 -27.84
C THR A 626 -36.29 21.31 -29.11
N GLU A 627 -36.47 21.93 -30.28
CA GLU A 627 -36.10 21.32 -31.57
C GLU A 627 -34.76 21.86 -32.06
N ILE A 628 -33.86 20.97 -32.48
CA ILE A 628 -32.54 21.31 -33.02
C ILE A 628 -32.35 20.72 -34.42
N SER A 629 -31.47 21.34 -35.20
CA SER A 629 -31.06 20.79 -36.50
C SER A 629 -30.02 19.69 -36.30
N MET A 630 -30.20 18.56 -36.98
CA MET A 630 -29.29 17.41 -36.95
C MET A 630 -29.12 16.88 -38.38
N PRO A 631 -28.50 17.65 -39.29
CA PRO A 631 -28.30 17.24 -40.68
C PRO A 631 -27.38 16.01 -40.79
N PRO A 632 -27.29 15.35 -41.96
CA PRO A 632 -26.30 14.30 -42.21
C PRO A 632 -24.86 14.75 -41.89
N GLY A 633 -24.05 13.87 -41.29
CA GLY A 633 -22.68 14.17 -40.84
C GLY A 633 -22.57 14.89 -39.49
N THR A 634 -23.64 14.94 -38.71
CA THR A 634 -23.67 15.53 -37.37
C THR A 634 -23.26 14.51 -36.33
N LEU A 635 -22.51 14.93 -35.31
CA LEU A 635 -22.21 14.13 -34.12
C LEU A 635 -22.86 14.76 -32.88
N LEU A 636 -23.63 13.98 -32.15
CA LEU A 636 -24.27 14.34 -30.88
C LEU A 636 -23.63 13.54 -29.74
N ALA A 637 -23.22 14.23 -28.68
CA ALA A 637 -22.67 13.63 -27.47
C ALA A 637 -23.60 13.87 -26.28
N LEU A 638 -24.04 12.78 -25.68
CA LEU A 638 -24.85 12.71 -24.46
C LEU A 638 -23.95 12.14 -23.36
N PHE A 639 -23.90 12.76 -22.19
CA PHE A 639 -23.01 12.33 -21.12
C PHE A 639 -23.57 12.69 -19.74
N THR A 640 -23.19 11.92 -18.73
CA THR A 640 -23.45 12.21 -17.33
C THR A 640 -22.36 13.11 -16.74
N ASP A 641 -22.61 13.62 -15.55
CA ASP A 641 -21.73 14.57 -14.88
C ASP A 641 -20.34 14.00 -14.59
N GLY A 642 -20.19 12.71 -14.29
CA GLY A 642 -18.85 12.13 -14.06
C GLY A 642 -17.87 12.26 -15.23
N LEU A 643 -18.33 12.59 -16.45
CA LEU A 643 -17.44 12.91 -17.58
C LEU A 643 -16.82 14.32 -17.47
N VAL A 644 -17.56 15.27 -16.90
CA VAL A 644 -17.25 16.71 -16.92
C VAL A 644 -17.05 17.30 -15.52
N GLU A 645 -17.55 16.66 -14.47
CA GLU A 645 -17.47 17.13 -13.11
C GLU A 645 -16.08 16.88 -12.54
N LYS A 646 -15.47 17.96 -12.03
CA LYS A 646 -14.17 17.92 -11.38
C LYS A 646 -14.20 18.83 -10.16
N PRO A 647 -13.75 18.35 -8.98
CA PRO A 647 -13.74 19.14 -7.78
C PRO A 647 -13.03 20.49 -7.97
N GLY A 648 -13.73 21.59 -7.65
CA GLY A 648 -13.17 22.94 -7.70
C GLY A 648 -13.16 23.61 -9.08
N THR A 649 -13.87 23.08 -10.08
CA THR A 649 -14.04 23.70 -11.40
C THR A 649 -15.52 23.89 -11.76
N ASP A 650 -15.83 24.87 -12.61
CA ASP A 650 -17.19 25.08 -13.11
C ASP A 650 -17.53 24.00 -14.15
N ILE A 651 -18.69 23.37 -14.01
CA ILE A 651 -19.17 22.33 -14.91
C ILE A 651 -19.35 22.86 -16.34
N THR A 652 -19.74 24.13 -16.49
CA THR A 652 -19.93 24.80 -17.78
C THR A 652 -18.62 24.90 -18.55
N ASP A 653 -17.54 25.29 -17.86
CA ASP A 653 -16.20 25.35 -18.45
C ASP A 653 -15.73 23.96 -18.91
N ASN A 654 -16.06 22.91 -18.15
CA ASN A 654 -15.71 21.54 -18.52
C ASN A 654 -16.52 21.02 -19.71
N ILE A 655 -17.79 21.40 -19.84
CA ILE A 655 -18.61 21.13 -21.02
C ILE A 655 -18.03 21.86 -22.25
N ASP A 656 -17.62 23.11 -22.12
CA ASP A 656 -16.97 23.86 -23.20
C ASP A 656 -15.63 23.23 -23.62
N ASN A 657 -14.88 22.70 -22.65
CA ASN A 657 -13.68 21.92 -22.93
C ASN A 657 -13.99 20.61 -23.67
N LEU A 658 -15.08 19.93 -23.34
CA LEU A 658 -15.56 18.76 -24.07
C LEU A 658 -15.96 19.12 -25.51
N ALA A 659 -16.70 20.21 -25.69
CA ALA A 659 -17.06 20.73 -27.02
C ALA A 659 -15.81 21.05 -27.85
N THR A 660 -14.83 21.72 -27.26
CA THR A 660 -13.55 22.01 -27.91
C THR A 660 -12.84 20.72 -28.33
N ARG A 661 -12.89 19.64 -27.55
CA ARG A 661 -12.29 18.36 -27.92
C ARG A 661 -13.01 17.67 -29.06
N LEU A 662 -14.34 17.64 -29.02
CA LEU A 662 -15.15 17.10 -30.11
C LEU A 662 -14.90 17.85 -31.42
N LEU A 663 -14.73 19.18 -31.35
CA LEU A 663 -14.41 20.01 -32.50
C LEU A 663 -13.10 19.58 -33.18
N HIS A 664 -12.04 19.36 -32.39
CA HIS A 664 -10.70 19.03 -32.87
C HIS A 664 -10.47 17.54 -33.10
N ALA A 665 -11.43 16.69 -32.76
CA ALA A 665 -11.32 15.27 -33.01
C ALA A 665 -11.21 15.03 -34.54
N PRO A 666 -10.16 14.33 -35.03
CA PRO A 666 -10.10 13.91 -36.44
C PRO A 666 -11.35 13.08 -36.71
N ASN A 667 -12.00 13.19 -37.88
CA ASN A 667 -13.30 12.55 -38.16
C ASN A 667 -13.18 11.01 -38.06
N PRO A 668 -13.45 10.39 -36.91
CA PRO A 668 -12.95 9.05 -36.66
C PRO A 668 -14.12 8.08 -36.60
N ASP A 669 -13.78 6.81 -36.52
CA ASP A 669 -14.68 5.82 -35.96
C ASP A 669 -15.27 6.32 -34.62
N VAL A 670 -16.61 6.28 -34.49
CA VAL A 670 -17.34 6.79 -33.32
C VAL A 670 -16.91 6.05 -32.05
N ASP A 671 -16.57 4.76 -32.17
CA ASP A 671 -16.04 3.96 -31.06
C ASP A 671 -14.67 4.47 -30.58
N ALA A 672 -13.76 4.77 -31.52
CA ALA A 672 -12.45 5.30 -31.18
C ALA A 672 -12.53 6.68 -30.50
N LEU A 673 -13.52 7.49 -30.88
CA LEU A 673 -13.79 8.77 -30.23
C LEU A 673 -14.27 8.57 -28.79
N ALA A 674 -15.24 7.67 -28.59
CA ALA A 674 -15.76 7.36 -27.27
C ALA A 674 -14.64 6.88 -26.34
N ASP A 675 -13.80 5.95 -26.80
CA ASP A 675 -12.65 5.47 -26.04
C ASP A 675 -11.65 6.59 -25.70
N SER A 676 -11.44 7.54 -26.62
CA SER A 676 -10.54 8.66 -26.38
C SER A 676 -11.06 9.62 -25.31
N LEU A 677 -12.38 9.87 -25.28
CA LEU A 677 -13.00 10.72 -24.28
C LEU A 677 -12.95 10.08 -22.89
N ILE A 678 -13.28 8.78 -22.80
CA ILE A 678 -13.20 8.02 -21.55
C ILE A 678 -11.77 7.96 -21.01
N ARG A 679 -10.79 7.63 -21.86
CA ARG A 679 -9.37 7.61 -21.44
C ARG A 679 -8.92 8.96 -20.90
N HIS A 680 -9.35 10.07 -21.51
CA HIS A 680 -8.99 11.38 -21.02
C HIS A 680 -9.62 11.69 -19.66
N ALA A 681 -10.88 11.30 -19.44
CA ALA A 681 -11.54 11.43 -18.14
C ALA A 681 -10.82 10.62 -17.06
N THR A 682 -10.37 9.39 -17.35
CA THR A 682 -9.65 8.55 -16.39
C THR A 682 -8.27 9.07 -15.97
N GLN A 683 -7.65 9.95 -16.75
CA GLN A 683 -6.33 10.51 -16.43
C GLN A 683 -6.40 11.71 -15.47
N ALA A 684 -7.59 12.25 -15.21
CA ALA A 684 -7.80 13.45 -14.43
C ALA A 684 -8.33 13.13 -13.02
N VAL A 685 -7.44 12.78 -12.09
CA VAL A 685 -7.69 12.64 -10.63
C VAL A 685 -8.68 11.51 -10.26
N SER A 686 -8.68 11.13 -8.97
CA SER A 686 -9.64 10.22 -8.33
C SER A 686 -11.08 10.56 -8.72
N ARG A 687 -11.82 9.57 -9.25
CA ARG A 687 -13.22 9.71 -9.68
C ARG A 687 -14.17 9.30 -8.55
N ASP A 688 -15.12 10.19 -8.28
CA ASP A 688 -16.14 9.99 -7.27
C ASP A 688 -17.47 9.49 -7.89
N ASP A 689 -17.67 9.65 -9.21
CA ASP A 689 -18.92 9.26 -9.90
C ASP A 689 -18.74 8.40 -11.15
N ASP A 690 -19.82 7.74 -11.58
CA ASP A 690 -19.93 6.94 -12.79
C ASP A 690 -19.87 7.81 -14.06
N ILE A 691 -19.58 7.17 -15.20
CA ILE A 691 -19.62 7.85 -16.50
C ILE A 691 -20.46 7.03 -17.44
N ALA A 692 -21.58 7.59 -17.89
CA ALA A 692 -22.24 7.19 -19.12
C ALA A 692 -21.92 8.19 -20.23
N LEU A 693 -21.54 7.67 -21.39
CA LEU A 693 -21.31 8.43 -22.62
C LEU A 693 -22.04 7.73 -23.76
N LEU A 694 -22.89 8.46 -24.48
CA LEU A 694 -23.55 8.01 -25.70
C LEU A 694 -23.23 9.01 -26.84
N LEU A 695 -22.49 8.52 -27.84
CA LEU A 695 -22.16 9.25 -29.06
C LEU A 695 -23.05 8.76 -30.20
N ILE A 696 -23.63 9.70 -30.95
CA ILE A 696 -24.52 9.42 -32.09
C ILE A 696 -24.07 10.25 -33.28
N ALA A 697 -23.64 9.59 -34.34
CA ALA A 697 -23.28 10.21 -35.61
C ALA A 697 -24.35 9.91 -36.66
N THR A 698 -24.80 10.93 -37.39
CA THR A 698 -25.57 10.72 -38.62
C THR A 698 -24.62 10.51 -39.78
N ASP A 699 -24.92 9.51 -40.61
CA ASP A 699 -24.09 9.23 -41.78
C ASP A 699 -24.08 10.45 -42.71
N PRO A 700 -22.95 10.74 -43.39
CA PRO A 700 -22.92 11.78 -44.41
C PRO A 700 -23.94 11.46 -45.52
N ALA A 701 -24.59 12.48 -46.07
CA ALA A 701 -25.53 12.28 -47.17
C ALA A 701 -24.81 11.60 -48.34
N ASP A 702 -25.37 10.51 -48.87
CA ASP A 702 -24.85 9.77 -50.03
C ASP A 702 -24.41 10.74 -51.14
N GLY A 703 -23.10 10.90 -51.28
CA GLY A 703 -22.47 11.40 -52.49
C GLY A 703 -22.03 10.20 -53.30
N ASP A 704 -22.90 9.73 -54.21
CA ASP A 704 -22.58 8.81 -55.31
C ASP A 704 -21.66 7.64 -54.90
N HIS A 705 -22.21 6.67 -54.15
CA HIS A 705 -21.60 5.35 -54.04
C HIS A 705 -21.74 4.65 -55.40
N ASP A 706 -20.76 4.89 -56.27
CA ASP A 706 -20.50 4.07 -57.44
C ASP A 706 -20.41 2.61 -57.00
N HIS A 707 -21.20 1.78 -57.68
CA HIS A 707 -21.35 0.35 -57.41
C HIS A 707 -19.99 -0.36 -57.50
N ALA A 708 -19.36 -0.61 -56.36
CA ALA A 708 -18.37 -1.67 -56.24
C ALA A 708 -19.08 -2.98 -55.89
N ASP A 709 -19.49 -3.67 -56.95
CA ASP A 709 -19.84 -5.09 -56.97
C ASP A 709 -18.88 -5.91 -56.08
N THR A 710 -19.41 -6.68 -55.14
CA THR A 710 -18.75 -7.91 -54.68
C THR A 710 -19.82 -8.97 -54.42
N PRO A 711 -19.65 -10.20 -54.93
CA PRO A 711 -20.75 -11.10 -55.21
C PRO A 711 -21.26 -11.81 -53.95
N SER A 712 -22.56 -12.07 -54.00
CA SER A 712 -23.29 -12.97 -53.12
C SER A 712 -22.77 -14.41 -53.22
N GLY A 713 -22.66 -15.06 -52.05
CA GLY A 713 -22.69 -16.53 -51.94
C GLY A 713 -21.76 -17.12 -50.90
N GLN A 714 -22.24 -17.33 -49.66
CA GLN A 714 -22.53 -18.68 -49.17
C GLN A 714 -23.13 -18.68 -47.75
N GLU A 715 -24.23 -19.43 -47.64
CA GLU A 715 -25.00 -19.77 -46.45
C GLU A 715 -24.26 -20.71 -45.47
N TYR A 716 -24.55 -20.50 -44.18
CA TYR A 716 -24.68 -21.43 -43.04
C TYR A 716 -23.64 -22.55 -42.79
N GLY A 717 -23.10 -22.57 -41.56
CA GLY A 717 -22.83 -23.85 -40.89
C GLY A 717 -21.88 -23.86 -39.67
N LYS A 718 -22.49 -23.98 -38.48
CA LYS A 718 -22.06 -24.78 -37.29
C LYS A 718 -20.85 -24.35 -36.43
N VAL A 719 -21.20 -24.11 -35.15
CA VAL A 719 -20.66 -24.68 -33.88
C VAL A 719 -19.37 -25.52 -33.97
N GLY A 720 -18.37 -25.11 -33.16
CA GLY A 720 -17.23 -25.89 -32.66
C GLY A 720 -16.31 -24.93 -31.90
N ASP A 721 -16.40 -24.83 -30.58
CA ASP A 721 -15.50 -25.51 -29.63
C ASP A 721 -14.03 -25.56 -30.08
N GLY A 722 -13.14 -24.92 -29.30
CA GLY A 722 -11.71 -25.00 -29.56
C GLY A 722 -10.91 -23.77 -29.15
N ARG A 723 -10.39 -23.83 -27.91
CA ARG A 723 -9.07 -23.35 -27.46
C ARG A 723 -8.25 -22.54 -28.47
N LEU A 724 -7.79 -21.38 -28.04
CA LEU A 724 -6.63 -20.69 -28.59
C LEU A 724 -5.81 -20.06 -27.44
N PRO A 725 -4.52 -19.77 -27.68
CA PRO A 725 -3.39 -20.11 -26.82
C PRO A 725 -2.98 -19.05 -25.79
#